data_AF-A0A161VDB2-F1
#
_entry.id   AF-A0A161VDB2-F1
#
_cell.length_a   1.000
_cell.length_b   1.000
_cell.length_c   1.000
_cell.angle_alpha   90.00
_cell.angle_beta   90.00
_cell.angle_gamma   90.00
#
_symmetry.space_group_name_H-M   'P 1'
#
loop_
_entity.id
_entity.type
_entity.pdbx_description
1 polymer ?
#
loop_
_entity_poly.entity_id
_entity_poly.type
_entity_poly.pdbx_seq_one_letter_code
_entity_poly.pdbx_strand_id
1 'polypeptide(L)'
;MVHPTSALARALALGSIAVAAPAVSTPSRRQTSGNDACAEIGRTYDEAASANATSNIVVKPSIAYQCLRSIPVDVERDVALVKYLRPWLEFQSTIRILPDPPEEYLYPGVDIFGGFDNITQSLENDGYESQLDFAVDLYRLINVKPRDGHLSWSPALGVLISFSTPALFISISEDGVQTPKIYLHSDYERSLQQGYNASEVKSFDNAPIVDYLQQRSVDNSRDQDPDAAYNEQLYSAALANVLETTSAGRYLHTTLSDESVIEFTNGTEVTVVNNARIVANFSSIDSGSAVHDRFEVPGDDGKAEVELNSTAGDFSPELEGYPAPFVIHEDRYISGYLFNESSLEDTAVLAVNIFASQNNSRSGSRTLLEEIMDDPIEFIRVTNDFVETSRRQEKSKLIIDLQGNGGGLVANAVALYATLFPEAGKEAHMNMRVRAHSALNWVGTTAENFGADLQTLPYPIGFNGFIDEDLKNFTNWEDFYGPEKIGGDEYTNIVQPMEVAYARTGLPGVFEIPEPWFKPEDTIIVTDGHCASACAYVVGMMTRELGIQVVAMGGRPIDAPMQAVGGTKGGPVISLRPYQILYPALGTFVSPPEDVDMTPFAEPDPPLAGTPTDTWRINSANIYLDDDLDGTPVQFRYEAANCKLYYTWDTLTNMTSLWAAVADVKWNGGKCVSGSTTNDDNTMGSSTPGYSAKVVSNFKWAAGPGDVIEGARSDNGGGGGNGTGNNGGGEDENAAGSLRGGGGLLSFLMFAVVLAFIM
;
A
#
# COMPACT_ATOMS: atom_id res chain seq x y z
N MET A 1 6.60 12.09 -72.81
CA MET A 1 7.42 11.60 -73.94
C MET A 1 8.87 11.55 -73.51
N VAL A 2 9.42 10.32 -73.53
CA VAL A 2 10.85 9.99 -73.71
C VAL A 2 11.85 10.47 -72.64
N HIS A 3 12.07 9.59 -71.65
CA HIS A 3 13.39 9.28 -71.05
C HIS A 3 14.42 8.89 -72.15
N PRO A 4 15.75 9.04 -71.97
CA PRO A 4 16.48 8.04 -71.13
C PRO A 4 17.87 8.41 -70.53
N THR A 5 18.22 7.61 -69.50
CA THR A 5 19.52 6.93 -69.20
C THR A 5 20.80 7.76 -69.02
N SER A 6 21.40 7.88 -67.83
CA SER A 6 22.15 6.88 -67.01
C SER A 6 23.52 6.46 -67.58
N ALA A 7 24.61 6.80 -66.87
CA ALA A 7 25.77 5.91 -66.68
C ALA A 7 26.68 6.40 -65.53
N LEU A 8 27.02 5.45 -64.67
CA LEU A 8 27.95 5.48 -63.54
C LEU A 8 29.35 6.04 -63.88
N ALA A 9 29.99 6.68 -62.90
CA ALA A 9 30.99 6.02 -62.04
C ALA A 9 31.65 7.04 -61.10
N ARG A 10 31.47 6.82 -59.79
CA ARG A 10 32.19 7.51 -58.71
C ARG A 10 33.57 6.86 -58.53
N ALA A 11 34.59 7.69 -58.54
CA ALA A 11 35.78 7.52 -57.71
C ALA A 11 36.39 8.91 -57.51
N LEU A 12 36.54 9.37 -56.26
CA LEU A 12 37.74 10.06 -55.79
C LEU A 12 37.59 10.54 -54.34
N ALA A 13 38.67 10.24 -53.61
CA ALA A 13 39.05 10.58 -52.25
C ALA A 13 38.54 11.91 -51.68
N LEU A 14 38.04 11.84 -50.44
CA LEU A 14 37.85 12.96 -49.54
C LEU A 14 39.21 13.48 -49.06
N GLY A 15 39.52 14.73 -49.42
CA GLY A 15 40.58 15.55 -48.83
C GLY A 15 39.96 16.71 -48.08
N SER A 16 40.27 16.80 -46.79
CA SER A 16 39.73 17.72 -45.79
C SER A 16 40.09 19.18 -46.09
N ILE A 17 39.12 20.09 -46.02
CA ILE A 17 39.36 21.53 -45.86
C ILE A 17 38.60 21.98 -44.61
N ALA A 18 39.35 22.39 -43.61
CA ALA A 18 38.85 22.98 -42.38
C ALA A 18 38.35 24.41 -42.64
N VAL A 19 37.14 24.70 -42.17
CA VAL A 19 36.61 26.07 -42.02
C VAL A 19 36.31 26.26 -40.53
N ALA A 20 36.99 27.24 -39.93
CA ALA A 20 36.86 27.57 -38.52
C ALA A 20 35.47 28.17 -38.21
N ALA A 21 34.79 27.60 -37.22
CA ALA A 21 33.58 28.17 -36.62
C ALA A 21 33.96 29.24 -35.56
N PRO A 22 33.16 30.31 -35.40
CA PRO A 22 33.42 31.33 -34.40
C PRO A 22 33.18 30.75 -32.99
N ALA A 23 34.13 30.99 -32.09
CA ALA A 23 34.01 30.65 -30.68
C ALA A 23 32.91 31.51 -30.04
N VAL A 24 31.76 30.90 -29.77
CA VAL A 24 30.81 31.40 -28.77
C VAL A 24 31.30 30.84 -27.43
N SER A 25 31.85 31.72 -26.59
CA SER A 25 32.20 31.40 -25.21
C SER A 25 30.92 31.15 -24.42
N THR A 26 30.54 29.90 -24.25
CA THR A 26 29.63 29.47 -23.19
C THR A 26 30.29 29.83 -21.85
N PRO A 27 29.62 30.52 -20.93
CA PRO A 27 30.11 30.57 -19.56
C PRO A 27 30.12 29.12 -19.09
N SER A 28 31.31 28.63 -18.72
CA SER A 28 31.46 27.33 -18.08
C SER A 28 30.64 27.37 -16.78
N ARG A 29 29.41 26.87 -16.82
CA ARG A 29 28.65 26.55 -15.62
C ARG A 29 29.51 25.52 -14.91
N ARG A 30 30.19 25.91 -13.82
CA ARG A 30 30.93 24.97 -12.98
C ARG A 30 29.95 23.86 -12.65
N GLN A 31 30.20 22.63 -13.14
CA GLN A 31 29.59 21.46 -12.53
C GLN A 31 30.12 21.46 -11.10
N THR A 32 29.24 21.82 -10.16
CA THR A 32 29.46 21.60 -8.73
C THR A 32 29.77 20.13 -8.53
N SER A 33 30.86 19.82 -7.82
CA SER A 33 31.11 18.45 -7.39
C SER A 33 30.04 18.02 -6.38
N GLY A 34 29.81 16.73 -6.20
CA GLY A 34 28.80 16.22 -5.26
C GLY A 34 28.98 16.77 -3.82
N ASN A 35 30.23 16.89 -3.37
CA ASN A 35 30.54 17.53 -2.08
C ASN A 35 30.19 19.02 -2.07
N ASP A 36 30.42 19.75 -3.17
CA ASP A 36 29.99 21.15 -3.26
C ASP A 36 28.46 21.27 -3.13
N ALA A 37 27.70 20.30 -3.67
CA ALA A 37 26.24 20.26 -3.55
C ALA A 37 25.79 19.95 -2.11
N CYS A 38 26.42 18.99 -1.42
CA CYS A 38 26.15 18.74 0.00
C CYS A 38 26.47 19.95 0.88
N ALA A 39 27.62 20.60 0.64
CA ALA A 39 28.00 21.84 1.33
C ALA A 39 27.05 23.01 1.02
N GLU A 40 26.41 23.05 -0.15
CA GLU A 40 25.36 24.03 -0.46
C GLU A 40 24.09 23.76 0.35
N ILE A 41 23.65 22.51 0.47
CA ILE A 41 22.51 22.14 1.32
C ILE A 41 22.81 22.47 2.79
N GLY A 42 23.98 22.09 3.30
CA GLY A 42 24.38 22.36 4.67
C GLY A 42 24.42 23.86 5.00
N ARG A 43 25.03 24.68 4.12
CA ARG A 43 25.00 26.15 4.27
C ARG A 43 23.59 26.72 4.23
N THR A 44 22.75 26.26 3.31
CA THR A 44 21.36 26.71 3.20
C THR A 44 20.60 26.40 4.49
N TYR A 45 20.86 25.23 5.08
CA TYR A 45 20.28 24.83 6.36
C TYR A 45 20.79 25.73 7.49
N ASP A 46 22.10 25.95 7.60
CA ASP A 46 22.70 26.77 8.66
C ASP A 46 22.23 28.24 8.60
N GLU A 47 22.05 28.79 7.39
CA GLU A 47 21.46 30.11 7.16
C GLU A 47 20.00 30.17 7.64
N ALA A 48 19.18 29.16 7.30
CA ALA A 48 17.80 29.07 7.75
C ALA A 48 17.69 28.87 9.27
N ALA A 49 18.57 28.05 9.87
CA ALA A 49 18.67 27.83 11.31
C ALA A 49 19.02 29.13 12.04
N SER A 50 19.99 29.89 11.52
CA SER A 50 20.35 31.22 12.06
C SER A 50 19.21 32.23 12.00
N ALA A 51 18.24 32.02 11.10
CA ALA A 51 17.04 32.83 10.94
C ALA A 51 15.79 32.26 11.65
N ASN A 52 15.89 31.15 12.40
CA ASN A 52 14.76 30.40 12.97
C ASN A 52 13.68 30.02 11.92
N ALA A 53 14.10 29.64 10.72
CA ALA A 53 13.24 29.35 9.57
C ALA A 53 13.45 27.94 8.98
N THR A 54 13.77 26.95 9.81
CA THR A 54 14.08 25.57 9.35
C THR A 54 12.87 24.75 8.93
N SER A 55 11.65 25.24 9.15
CA SER A 55 10.41 24.50 8.87
C SER A 55 10.10 24.32 7.37
N ASN A 56 10.74 25.10 6.48
CA ASN A 56 10.52 25.00 5.04
C ASN A 56 11.76 25.40 4.23
N ILE A 57 12.80 24.57 4.30
CA ILE A 57 14.02 24.74 3.51
C ILE A 57 13.85 24.02 2.18
N VAL A 58 13.99 24.76 1.07
CA VAL A 58 13.83 24.22 -0.28
C VAL A 58 15.07 24.52 -1.11
N VAL A 59 15.58 23.50 -1.80
CA VAL A 59 16.64 23.59 -2.80
C VAL A 59 16.15 23.04 -4.14
N LYS A 60 16.96 23.21 -5.18
CA LYS A 60 16.69 22.60 -6.49
C LYS A 60 16.83 21.08 -6.41
N PRO A 61 15.93 20.30 -7.03
CA PRO A 61 16.07 18.85 -7.16
C PRO A 61 17.46 18.40 -7.62
N SER A 62 18.06 19.07 -8.61
CA SER A 62 19.40 18.73 -9.10
C SER A 62 20.51 18.86 -8.06
N ILE A 63 20.43 19.84 -7.15
CA ILE A 63 21.41 20.02 -6.06
C ILE A 63 21.25 18.88 -5.05
N ALA A 64 20.01 18.56 -4.68
CA ALA A 64 19.71 17.45 -3.77
C ALA A 64 20.17 16.09 -4.32
N TYR A 65 19.83 15.74 -5.57
CA TYR A 65 20.31 14.50 -6.18
C TYR A 65 21.83 14.46 -6.34
N GLN A 66 22.49 15.58 -6.65
CA GLN A 66 23.96 15.63 -6.71
C GLN A 66 24.60 15.34 -5.36
N CYS A 67 24.01 15.84 -4.26
CA CYS A 67 24.49 15.50 -2.92
C CYS A 67 24.23 14.02 -2.60
N LEU A 68 23.00 13.52 -2.77
CA LEU A 68 22.65 12.14 -2.44
C LEU A 68 23.43 11.11 -3.27
N ARG A 69 23.69 11.39 -4.56
CA ARG A 69 24.53 10.52 -5.42
C ARG A 69 26.03 10.64 -5.15
N SER A 70 26.45 11.57 -4.30
CA SER A 70 27.86 11.69 -3.87
C SER A 70 28.18 10.82 -2.67
N ILE A 71 27.17 10.19 -2.07
CA ILE A 71 27.30 9.28 -0.94
C ILE A 71 27.96 7.98 -1.43
N PRO A 72 29.13 7.58 -0.87
CA PRO A 72 29.81 6.36 -1.28
C PRO A 72 29.03 5.12 -0.82
N VAL A 73 29.13 4.04 -1.60
CA VAL A 73 28.56 2.73 -1.25
C VAL A 73 29.32 2.11 -0.07
N ASP A 74 28.62 1.64 0.96
CA ASP A 74 29.21 0.88 2.09
C ASP A 74 28.91 -0.61 1.93
N VAL A 75 29.71 -1.27 1.07
CA VAL A 75 29.53 -2.68 0.69
C VAL A 75 29.41 -3.61 1.92
N GLU A 76 30.18 -3.38 2.98
CA GLU A 76 30.15 -4.24 4.17
C GLU A 76 28.80 -4.14 4.89
N ARG A 77 28.33 -2.91 5.16
CA ARG A 77 27.06 -2.68 5.86
C ARG A 77 25.86 -2.98 4.97
N ASP A 78 25.93 -2.68 3.68
CA ASP A 78 24.85 -2.94 2.73
C ASP A 78 24.59 -4.45 2.60
N VAL A 79 25.65 -5.26 2.44
CA VAL A 79 25.53 -6.73 2.42
C VAL A 79 25.02 -7.26 3.76
N ALA A 80 25.49 -6.71 4.88
CA ALA A 80 25.01 -7.09 6.20
C ALA A 80 23.52 -6.75 6.39
N LEU A 81 23.05 -5.60 5.90
CA LEU A 81 21.65 -5.20 5.96
C LEU A 81 20.74 -6.15 5.15
N VAL A 82 21.15 -6.51 3.92
CA VAL A 82 20.37 -7.47 3.10
C VAL A 82 20.24 -8.82 3.80
N LYS A 83 21.31 -9.29 4.45
CA LYS A 83 21.28 -10.52 5.27
C LYS A 83 20.38 -10.35 6.49
N TYR A 84 20.48 -9.23 7.19
CA TYR A 84 19.66 -8.89 8.36
C TYR A 84 18.15 -8.88 8.05
N LEU A 85 17.76 -8.36 6.89
CA LEU A 85 16.35 -8.27 6.48
C LEU A 85 15.74 -9.63 6.07
N ARG A 86 16.56 -10.60 5.67
CA ARG A 86 16.07 -11.87 5.11
C ARG A 86 15.21 -12.66 6.11
N PRO A 87 15.63 -12.93 7.37
CA PRO A 87 14.80 -13.66 8.33
C PRO A 87 13.55 -12.88 8.75
N TRP A 88 13.58 -11.55 8.65
CA TRP A 88 12.38 -10.73 8.86
C TRP A 88 11.37 -10.99 7.74
N LEU A 89 11.78 -10.87 6.48
CA LEU A 89 10.91 -11.06 5.31
C LEU A 89 10.41 -12.48 5.10
N GLU A 90 10.99 -13.48 5.77
CA GLU A 90 10.38 -14.81 5.89
C GLU A 90 8.93 -14.70 6.42
N PHE A 91 8.60 -13.75 7.29
CA PHE A 91 7.22 -13.61 7.78
C PHE A 91 6.23 -13.09 6.71
N GLN A 92 6.71 -12.60 5.56
CA GLN A 92 5.85 -12.11 4.49
C GLN A 92 5.06 -13.26 3.84
N SER A 93 3.74 -13.21 3.97
CA SER A 93 2.81 -14.27 3.56
C SER A 93 2.82 -14.53 2.05
N THR A 94 3.12 -13.52 1.24
CA THR A 94 3.03 -13.58 -0.23
C THR A 94 4.30 -14.08 -0.92
N ILE A 95 5.40 -14.27 -0.19
CA ILE A 95 6.74 -14.45 -0.77
C ILE A 95 6.90 -15.70 -1.65
N ARG A 96 6.09 -16.74 -1.43
CA ARG A 96 6.12 -17.98 -2.22
C ARG A 96 5.31 -17.91 -3.51
N ILE A 97 4.28 -17.05 -3.55
CA ILE A 97 3.36 -16.93 -4.69
C ILE A 97 3.83 -15.84 -5.65
N LEU A 98 4.42 -14.74 -5.13
CA LEU A 98 4.88 -13.62 -5.94
C LEU A 98 5.85 -13.97 -7.10
N PRO A 99 6.76 -14.96 -6.99
CA PRO A 99 7.65 -15.30 -8.11
C PRO A 99 6.92 -15.88 -9.33
N ASP A 100 5.79 -16.58 -9.12
CA ASP A 100 4.96 -17.17 -10.17
C ASP A 100 3.48 -16.98 -9.82
N PRO A 101 2.97 -15.73 -9.88
CA PRO A 101 1.64 -15.43 -9.44
C PRO A 101 0.61 -15.95 -10.45
N PRO A 102 -0.65 -16.19 -10.04
CA PRO A 102 -1.70 -16.66 -10.95
C PRO A 102 -1.95 -15.65 -12.09
N GLU A 103 -2.56 -16.11 -13.18
CA GLU A 103 -2.85 -15.29 -14.38
C GLU A 103 -3.64 -14.00 -14.06
N GLU A 104 -4.47 -14.07 -13.02
CA GLU A 104 -5.30 -12.96 -12.55
C GLU A 104 -4.52 -11.85 -11.82
N TYR A 105 -3.24 -12.06 -11.48
CA TYR A 105 -2.40 -11.03 -10.89
C TYR A 105 -2.01 -9.99 -11.94
N LEU A 106 -2.35 -8.72 -11.67
CA LEU A 106 -2.37 -7.66 -12.68
C LEU A 106 -1.00 -7.01 -12.97
N TYR A 107 0.04 -7.47 -12.30
CA TYR A 107 1.43 -7.02 -12.43
C TYR A 107 2.38 -8.19 -12.73
N PRO A 108 3.64 -7.92 -13.15
CA PRO A 108 4.65 -8.97 -13.22
C PRO A 108 4.93 -9.60 -11.85
N GLY A 109 5.35 -10.88 -11.84
CA GLY A 109 5.84 -11.52 -10.63
C GLY A 109 7.15 -10.90 -10.13
N VAL A 110 7.46 -11.14 -8.85
CA VAL A 110 8.70 -10.68 -8.21
C VAL A 110 9.25 -11.75 -7.27
N ASP A 111 10.54 -12.03 -7.39
CA ASP A 111 11.29 -12.86 -6.45
C ASP A 111 12.09 -11.96 -5.50
N ILE A 112 11.56 -11.72 -4.31
CA ILE A 112 12.18 -10.87 -3.29
C ILE A 112 13.54 -11.43 -2.86
N PHE A 113 13.63 -12.74 -2.65
CA PHE A 113 14.87 -13.37 -2.19
C PHE A 113 15.90 -13.55 -3.30
N GLY A 114 15.48 -13.85 -4.53
CA GLY A 114 16.34 -13.74 -5.70
C GLY A 114 16.84 -12.31 -5.91
N GLY A 115 15.99 -11.31 -5.64
CA GLY A 115 16.37 -9.90 -5.64
C GLY A 115 17.43 -9.56 -4.59
N PHE A 116 17.34 -10.11 -3.38
CA PHE A 116 18.39 -9.98 -2.36
C PHE A 116 19.72 -10.58 -2.82
N ASP A 117 19.68 -11.71 -3.52
CA ASP A 117 20.87 -12.32 -4.11
C ASP A 117 21.45 -11.43 -5.23
N ASN A 118 20.60 -10.85 -6.09
CA ASN A 118 21.02 -9.91 -7.13
C ASN A 118 21.68 -8.66 -6.54
N ILE A 119 21.09 -8.09 -5.49
CA ILE A 119 21.62 -6.90 -4.79
C ILE A 119 22.97 -7.23 -4.16
N THR A 120 23.07 -8.34 -3.43
CA THR A 120 24.32 -8.79 -2.79
C THR A 120 25.42 -8.98 -3.83
N GLN A 121 25.13 -9.66 -4.94
CA GLN A 121 26.08 -9.85 -6.03
C GLN A 121 26.49 -8.51 -6.66
N SER A 122 25.56 -7.56 -6.80
CA SER A 122 25.87 -6.24 -7.37
C SER A 122 26.79 -5.43 -6.44
N LEU A 123 26.56 -5.46 -5.13
CA LEU A 123 27.43 -4.84 -4.12
C LEU A 123 28.86 -5.42 -4.17
N GLU A 124 28.99 -6.74 -4.19
CA GLU A 124 30.29 -7.43 -4.19
C GLU A 124 31.11 -7.21 -5.49
N ASN A 125 30.46 -6.77 -6.57
CA ASN A 125 31.07 -6.55 -7.88
C ASN A 125 31.16 -5.06 -8.29
N ASP A 126 31.07 -4.13 -7.32
CA ASP A 126 31.10 -2.68 -7.57
C ASP A 126 30.01 -2.20 -8.55
N GLY A 127 28.81 -2.80 -8.47
CA GLY A 127 27.71 -2.60 -9.42
C GLY A 127 26.85 -1.35 -9.19
N TYR A 128 26.96 -0.70 -8.02
CA TYR A 128 26.23 0.52 -7.70
C TYR A 128 27.13 1.75 -7.79
N GLU A 129 26.65 2.83 -8.42
CA GLU A 129 27.42 4.08 -8.55
C GLU A 129 27.40 4.92 -7.27
N SER A 130 26.32 4.80 -6.47
CA SER A 130 26.13 5.54 -5.22
C SER A 130 25.27 4.77 -4.22
N GLN A 131 25.36 5.13 -2.93
CA GLN A 131 24.51 4.59 -1.87
C GLN A 131 23.01 4.76 -2.17
N LEU A 132 22.65 5.88 -2.83
CA LEU A 132 21.29 6.14 -3.26
C LEU A 132 20.78 5.08 -4.23
N ASP A 133 21.61 4.60 -5.15
CA ASP A 133 21.18 3.62 -6.16
C ASP A 133 20.91 2.26 -5.51
N PHE A 134 21.75 1.83 -4.56
CA PHE A 134 21.50 0.65 -3.72
C PHE A 134 20.19 0.80 -2.91
N ALA A 135 20.02 1.92 -2.21
CA ALA A 135 18.85 2.17 -1.37
C ALA A 135 17.55 2.18 -2.19
N VAL A 136 17.57 2.75 -3.40
CA VAL A 136 16.42 2.77 -4.32
C VAL A 136 16.06 1.37 -4.80
N ASP A 137 17.03 0.55 -5.19
CA ASP A 137 16.76 -0.82 -5.65
C ASP A 137 16.21 -1.70 -4.52
N LEU A 138 16.78 -1.62 -3.32
CA LEU A 138 16.27 -2.33 -2.15
C LEU A 138 14.86 -1.83 -1.76
N TYR A 139 14.62 -0.52 -1.81
CA TYR A 139 13.30 0.06 -1.54
C TYR A 139 12.25 -0.45 -2.53
N ARG A 140 12.55 -0.41 -3.84
CA ARG A 140 11.62 -0.87 -4.89
C ARG A 140 11.30 -2.36 -4.74
N LEU A 141 12.32 -3.18 -4.47
CA LEU A 141 12.17 -4.63 -4.30
C LEU A 141 11.20 -4.97 -3.16
N ILE A 142 11.26 -4.24 -2.04
CA ILE A 142 10.42 -4.51 -0.87
C ILE A 142 9.07 -3.80 -0.94
N ASN A 143 9.04 -2.51 -1.33
CA ASN A 143 7.87 -1.65 -1.14
C ASN A 143 7.00 -1.50 -2.39
N VAL A 144 7.55 -1.66 -3.59
CA VAL A 144 6.86 -1.30 -4.85
C VAL A 144 6.48 -2.55 -5.63
N LYS A 145 7.48 -3.38 -5.98
CA LYS A 145 7.27 -4.55 -6.84
C LYS A 145 6.26 -5.56 -6.28
N PRO A 146 6.21 -5.84 -4.95
CA PRO A 146 5.27 -6.81 -4.39
C PRO A 146 3.79 -6.38 -4.42
N ARG A 147 3.50 -5.09 -4.63
CA ARG A 147 2.14 -4.51 -4.55
C ARG A 147 1.41 -4.87 -3.24
N ASP A 148 2.13 -4.70 -2.14
CA ASP A 148 1.62 -5.00 -0.81
C ASP A 148 1.85 -3.78 0.09
N GLY A 149 0.77 -3.10 0.47
CA GLY A 149 0.76 -1.94 1.35
C GLY A 149 1.09 -2.28 2.81
N HIS A 150 0.97 -3.55 3.22
CA HIS A 150 1.39 -4.03 4.54
C HIS A 150 2.89 -4.38 4.60
N LEU A 151 3.54 -4.59 3.45
CA LEU A 151 4.99 -4.79 3.36
C LEU A 151 5.70 -3.43 3.23
N SER A 152 6.57 -3.11 4.19
CA SER A 152 7.32 -1.86 4.12
C SER A 152 8.68 -1.90 4.82
N TRP A 153 9.63 -1.21 4.19
CA TRP A 153 10.95 -0.91 4.71
C TRP A 153 11.40 0.44 4.14
N SER A 154 11.93 1.33 4.97
CA SER A 154 12.36 2.66 4.51
C SER A 154 13.84 2.90 4.80
N PRO A 155 14.67 3.22 3.78
CA PRO A 155 16.05 3.64 4.01
C PRO A 155 16.08 5.04 4.63
N ALA A 156 17.15 5.37 5.36
CA ALA A 156 17.38 6.73 5.87
C ALA A 156 17.27 7.76 4.74
N LEU A 157 17.94 7.50 3.61
CA LEU A 157 17.99 8.40 2.45
C LEU A 157 16.61 8.73 1.86
N GLY A 158 15.62 7.85 2.05
CA GLY A 158 14.25 8.05 1.56
C GLY A 158 13.46 9.09 2.35
N VAL A 159 13.93 9.50 3.53
CA VAL A 159 13.23 10.43 4.43
C VAL A 159 13.98 11.73 4.70
N LEU A 160 15.22 11.88 4.22
CA LEU A 160 16.03 13.08 4.44
C LEU A 160 15.55 14.30 3.64
N ILE A 161 15.11 14.07 2.40
CA ILE A 161 14.73 15.11 1.44
C ILE A 161 13.45 14.66 0.73
N SER A 162 12.45 15.54 0.70
CA SER A 162 11.19 15.30 0.01
C SER A 162 11.18 16.00 -1.34
N PHE A 163 11.13 15.23 -2.42
CA PHE A 163 11.04 15.75 -3.79
C PHE A 163 9.58 15.86 -4.22
N SER A 164 9.16 17.01 -4.74
CA SER A 164 7.79 17.19 -5.19
C SER A 164 7.64 18.17 -6.36
N THR A 165 6.59 17.94 -7.14
CA THR A 165 6.09 18.87 -8.16
C THR A 165 4.80 19.53 -7.67
N PRO A 166 4.56 20.82 -7.97
CA PRO A 166 3.27 21.44 -7.73
C PRO A 166 2.22 21.06 -8.78
N ALA A 167 2.59 20.29 -9.82
CA ALA A 167 1.65 19.80 -10.82
C ALA A 167 0.75 18.71 -10.23
N LEU A 168 -0.53 19.02 -10.06
CA LEU A 168 -1.57 18.09 -9.63
C LEU A 168 -2.65 18.02 -10.71
N PHE A 169 -3.09 16.80 -11.03
CA PHE A 169 -3.97 16.52 -12.15
C PHE A 169 -5.31 15.93 -11.68
N ILE A 170 -6.33 16.06 -12.51
CA ILE A 170 -7.65 15.45 -12.33
C ILE A 170 -8.07 14.73 -13.62
N SER A 171 -8.92 13.72 -13.50
CA SER A 171 -9.48 12.97 -14.64
C SER A 171 -10.99 13.18 -14.71
N ILE A 172 -11.47 13.82 -15.78
CA ILE A 172 -12.87 14.25 -15.91
C ILE A 172 -13.51 13.69 -17.18
N SER A 173 -14.60 12.97 -16.99
CA SER A 173 -15.55 12.57 -18.02
C SER A 173 -16.66 13.62 -18.18
N GLU A 174 -17.22 13.73 -19.38
CA GLU A 174 -18.34 14.63 -19.66
C GLU A 174 -19.63 14.17 -18.97
N ASP A 175 -19.85 12.86 -18.86
CA ASP A 175 -21.10 12.25 -18.37
C ASP A 175 -20.90 11.12 -17.36
N GLY A 176 -19.65 10.82 -17.00
CA GLY A 176 -19.30 9.75 -16.06
C GLY A 176 -19.11 8.38 -16.71
N VAL A 177 -19.33 8.24 -18.02
CA VAL A 177 -19.11 6.97 -18.76
C VAL A 177 -18.23 7.13 -20.00
N GLN A 178 -18.21 8.31 -20.62
CA GLN A 178 -17.31 8.63 -21.71
C GLN A 178 -15.87 8.68 -21.22
N THR A 179 -14.93 8.31 -22.09
CA THR A 179 -13.49 8.35 -21.82
C THR A 179 -13.09 9.72 -21.25
N PRO A 180 -12.46 9.77 -20.06
CA PRO A 180 -12.16 11.02 -19.40
C PRO A 180 -10.93 11.69 -20.01
N LYS A 181 -10.79 12.98 -19.74
CA LYS A 181 -9.66 13.82 -20.12
C LYS A 181 -8.95 14.34 -18.88
N ILE A 182 -7.65 14.61 -19.02
CA ILE A 182 -6.84 15.09 -17.91
C ILE A 182 -6.75 16.61 -17.91
N TYR A 183 -6.93 17.22 -16.75
CA TYR A 183 -6.82 18.67 -16.53
C TYR A 183 -5.91 18.96 -15.34
N LEU A 184 -5.39 20.19 -15.24
CA LEU A 184 -4.77 20.64 -14.00
C LEU A 184 -5.84 20.88 -12.93
N HIS A 185 -5.57 20.44 -11.70
CA HIS A 185 -6.44 20.69 -10.55
C HIS A 185 -6.65 22.19 -10.31
N SER A 186 -5.60 23.00 -10.44
CA SER A 186 -5.69 24.46 -10.29
C SER A 186 -6.53 25.15 -11.36
N ASP A 187 -6.59 24.59 -12.57
CA ASP A 187 -7.47 25.06 -13.64
C ASP A 187 -8.93 24.68 -13.35
N TYR A 188 -9.16 23.52 -12.72
CA TYR A 188 -10.47 23.12 -12.22
C TYR A 188 -10.98 24.08 -11.15
N GLU A 189 -10.20 24.37 -10.12
CA GLU A 189 -10.57 25.32 -9.05
C GLU A 189 -10.94 26.70 -9.63
N ARG A 190 -10.17 27.18 -10.62
CA ARG A 190 -10.44 28.44 -11.31
C ARG A 190 -11.71 28.39 -12.15
N SER A 191 -12.02 27.25 -12.77
CA SER A 191 -13.24 27.06 -13.55
C SER A 191 -14.49 27.25 -12.70
N LEU A 192 -14.50 26.69 -11.48
CA LEU A 192 -15.58 26.82 -10.52
C LEU A 192 -15.77 28.26 -10.01
N GLN A 193 -14.68 28.99 -9.77
CA GLN A 193 -14.73 30.31 -9.14
C GLN A 193 -14.88 31.48 -10.15
N GLN A 194 -14.34 31.32 -11.35
CA GLN A 194 -14.10 32.44 -12.29
C GLN A 194 -14.73 32.22 -13.67
N GLY A 195 -15.42 31.11 -13.91
CA GLY A 195 -15.95 30.77 -15.25
C GLY A 195 -14.85 30.55 -16.27
N TYR A 196 -13.64 30.21 -15.82
CA TYR A 196 -12.50 29.84 -16.65
C TYR A 196 -12.77 28.51 -17.37
N ASN A 197 -12.42 28.41 -18.65
CA ASN A 197 -12.57 27.18 -19.41
C ASN A 197 -11.22 26.43 -19.41
N ALA A 198 -11.14 25.36 -18.61
CA ALA A 198 -9.94 24.56 -18.49
C ALA A 198 -9.56 23.90 -19.83
N SER A 199 -8.27 23.90 -20.15
CA SER A 199 -7.75 23.17 -21.31
C SER A 199 -7.27 21.80 -20.86
N GLU A 200 -7.56 20.79 -21.68
CA GLU A 200 -7.01 19.45 -21.51
C GLU A 200 -5.47 19.49 -21.55
N VAL A 201 -4.85 18.79 -20.61
CA VAL A 201 -3.41 18.55 -20.58
C VAL A 201 -3.08 17.49 -21.63
N LYS A 202 -2.11 17.80 -22.49
CA LYS A 202 -1.63 16.90 -23.54
C LYS A 202 -0.45 16.05 -23.03
N SER A 203 0.51 16.68 -22.35
CA SER A 203 1.74 16.01 -21.91
C SER A 203 2.39 16.68 -20.70
N PHE A 204 3.16 15.88 -19.96
CA PHE A 204 4.06 16.31 -18.89
C PHE A 204 5.48 15.85 -19.24
N ASP A 205 6.43 16.78 -19.31
CA ASP A 205 7.84 16.51 -19.69
C ASP A 205 7.99 15.71 -21.00
N ASN A 206 7.18 16.07 -22.00
CA ASN A 206 7.08 15.44 -23.33
C ASN A 206 6.43 14.05 -23.36
N ALA A 207 6.09 13.45 -22.22
CA ALA A 207 5.33 12.21 -22.17
C ALA A 207 3.82 12.49 -22.29
N PRO A 208 3.05 11.76 -23.11
CA PRO A 208 1.59 11.86 -23.12
C PRO A 208 1.05 11.70 -21.70
N ILE A 209 0.12 12.57 -21.29
CA ILE A 209 -0.24 12.68 -19.86
C ILE A 209 -0.79 11.36 -19.28
N VAL A 210 -1.56 10.60 -20.05
CA VAL A 210 -2.11 9.30 -19.64
C VAL A 210 -1.00 8.25 -19.47
N ASP A 211 0.03 8.27 -20.32
CA ASP A 211 1.16 7.36 -20.21
C ASP A 211 2.06 7.73 -19.03
N TYR A 212 2.28 9.03 -18.80
CA TYR A 212 3.01 9.54 -17.64
C TYR A 212 2.34 9.10 -16.33
N LEU A 213 1.02 9.28 -16.22
CA LEU A 213 0.28 8.89 -15.03
C LEU A 213 0.32 7.37 -14.80
N GLN A 214 0.16 6.56 -15.85
CA GLN A 214 0.26 5.11 -15.73
C GLN A 214 1.68 4.64 -15.35
N GLN A 215 2.74 5.21 -15.92
CA GLN A 215 4.11 4.88 -15.51
C GLN A 215 4.32 5.26 -14.03
N ARG A 216 3.82 6.42 -13.63
CA ARG A 216 3.90 6.90 -12.25
C ARG A 216 3.12 6.02 -11.27
N SER A 217 1.96 5.48 -11.65
CA SER A 217 1.23 4.48 -10.87
C SER A 217 2.09 3.27 -10.57
N VAL A 218 2.78 2.76 -11.59
CA VAL A 218 3.63 1.58 -11.45
C VAL A 218 4.84 1.85 -10.57
N ASP A 219 5.40 3.05 -10.63
CA ASP A 219 6.55 3.43 -9.83
C ASP A 219 6.13 3.73 -8.37
N ASN A 220 5.06 4.48 -8.14
CA ASN A 220 4.77 5.08 -6.83
C ASN A 220 3.75 4.31 -5.97
N SER A 221 2.80 3.62 -6.60
CA SER A 221 1.68 2.97 -5.89
C SER A 221 2.02 1.60 -5.34
N ARG A 222 1.32 1.20 -4.28
CA ARG A 222 1.35 -0.17 -3.73
C ARG A 222 0.07 -0.96 -4.03
N ASP A 223 -0.89 -0.36 -4.71
CA ASP A 223 -2.13 -1.02 -5.09
C ASP A 223 -1.88 -2.12 -6.14
N GLN A 224 -2.59 -3.22 -5.96
CA GLN A 224 -2.60 -4.40 -6.84
C GLN A 224 -3.46 -4.18 -8.08
N ASP A 225 -4.43 -3.28 -8.01
CA ASP A 225 -5.26 -2.89 -9.15
C ASP A 225 -4.65 -1.69 -9.90
N PRO A 226 -4.34 -1.81 -11.21
CA PRO A 226 -3.79 -0.70 -11.97
C PRO A 226 -4.73 0.50 -12.14
N ASP A 227 -6.05 0.34 -12.00
CA ASP A 227 -6.98 1.45 -12.04
C ASP A 227 -7.01 2.20 -10.69
N ALA A 228 -6.91 1.50 -9.55
CA ALA A 228 -6.73 2.10 -8.23
C ALA A 228 -5.38 2.85 -8.12
N ALA A 229 -4.29 2.21 -8.55
CA ALA A 229 -2.97 2.85 -8.63
C ALA A 229 -2.94 4.09 -9.54
N TYR A 230 -3.82 4.15 -10.55
CA TYR A 230 -4.01 5.32 -11.41
C TYR A 230 -4.77 6.45 -10.70
N ASN A 231 -5.80 6.12 -9.91
CA ASN A 231 -6.51 7.09 -9.08
C ASN A 231 -5.59 7.79 -8.08
N GLU A 232 -4.65 7.07 -7.45
CA GLU A 232 -3.69 7.66 -6.50
C GLU A 232 -2.79 8.75 -7.12
N GLN A 233 -2.65 8.79 -8.46
CA GLN A 233 -1.85 9.81 -9.15
C GLN A 233 -2.65 11.09 -9.48
N LEU A 234 -3.92 11.12 -9.10
CA LEU A 234 -4.89 12.15 -9.43
C LEU A 234 -5.52 12.69 -8.15
N TYR A 235 -6.03 13.92 -8.23
CA TYR A 235 -6.88 14.47 -7.19
C TYR A 235 -8.31 13.99 -7.37
N SER A 236 -8.93 13.57 -6.27
CA SER A 236 -10.38 13.58 -6.05
C SER A 236 -10.63 14.10 -4.63
N ALA A 237 -11.79 14.68 -4.34
CA ALA A 237 -12.08 15.11 -2.97
C ALA A 237 -12.07 13.93 -1.99
N ALA A 238 -12.52 12.74 -2.41
CA ALA A 238 -12.50 11.54 -1.59
C ALA A 238 -11.07 11.18 -1.15
N LEU A 239 -10.13 11.06 -2.10
CA LEU A 239 -8.72 10.76 -1.81
C LEU A 239 -8.00 11.91 -1.08
N ALA A 240 -8.36 13.16 -1.37
CA ALA A 240 -7.78 14.31 -0.67
C ALA A 240 -8.17 14.34 0.82
N ASN A 241 -9.41 13.97 1.15
CA ASN A 241 -9.91 13.92 2.52
C ASN A 241 -9.17 12.90 3.40
N VAL A 242 -8.53 11.88 2.79
CA VAL A 242 -7.72 10.86 3.47
C VAL A 242 -6.22 11.03 3.24
N LEU A 243 -5.79 12.17 2.69
CA LEU A 243 -4.40 12.50 2.36
C LEU A 243 -3.73 11.59 1.32
N GLU A 244 -4.46 10.69 0.65
CA GLU A 244 -3.91 9.83 -0.39
C GLU A 244 -3.41 10.65 -1.60
N THR A 245 -4.10 11.74 -1.94
CA THR A 245 -3.67 12.69 -2.98
C THR A 245 -2.30 13.34 -2.68
N THR A 246 -1.82 13.32 -1.43
CA THR A 246 -0.52 13.94 -1.09
C THR A 246 0.68 13.20 -1.72
N SER A 247 0.49 11.95 -2.13
CA SER A 247 1.51 11.13 -2.81
C SER A 247 1.60 11.46 -4.31
N ALA A 248 0.51 11.94 -4.93
CA ALA A 248 0.40 12.21 -6.36
C ALA A 248 1.50 13.15 -6.89
N GLY A 249 1.94 14.12 -6.08
CA GLY A 249 3.00 15.06 -6.43
C GLY A 249 4.41 14.70 -5.93
N ARG A 250 4.60 13.61 -5.17
CA ARG A 250 5.88 13.25 -4.52
C ARG A 250 6.72 12.28 -5.33
N TYR A 251 8.04 12.48 -5.33
CA TYR A 251 8.99 11.62 -6.03
C TYR A 251 9.88 10.92 -4.99
N LEU A 252 9.51 9.71 -4.60
CA LEU A 252 10.15 9.01 -3.49
C LEU A 252 11.43 8.26 -3.91
N HIS A 253 11.43 7.66 -5.09
CA HIS A 253 12.52 6.78 -5.56
C HIS A 253 12.71 6.87 -7.09
N THR A 254 12.24 7.96 -7.70
CA THR A 254 12.47 8.32 -9.10
C THR A 254 13.16 9.68 -9.15
N THR A 255 13.62 10.09 -10.33
CA THR A 255 14.29 11.39 -10.50
C THR A 255 13.31 12.48 -10.92
N LEU A 256 13.44 13.65 -10.30
CA LEU A 256 12.70 14.86 -10.66
C LEU A 256 13.66 15.95 -11.19
N SER A 257 13.33 16.55 -12.34
CA SER A 257 14.05 17.70 -12.88
C SER A 257 13.79 18.97 -12.07
N ASP A 258 14.63 20.00 -12.20
CA ASP A 258 14.40 21.30 -11.55
C ASP A 258 13.10 21.98 -11.99
N GLU A 259 12.71 21.76 -13.24
CA GLU A 259 11.52 22.33 -13.87
C GLU A 259 10.86 21.24 -14.71
N SER A 260 9.53 21.26 -14.77
CA SER A 260 8.74 20.41 -15.67
C SER A 260 7.86 21.25 -16.58
N VAL A 261 7.63 20.77 -17.81
CA VAL A 261 6.80 21.45 -18.82
C VAL A 261 5.49 20.71 -19.02
N ILE A 262 4.39 21.45 -18.91
CA ILE A 262 3.03 20.97 -19.13
C ILE A 262 2.52 21.57 -20.43
N GLU A 263 2.25 20.74 -21.44
CA GLU A 263 1.64 21.18 -22.70
C GLU A 263 0.13 20.96 -22.68
N PHE A 264 -0.63 21.90 -23.21
CA PHE A 264 -2.09 21.82 -23.33
C PHE A 264 -2.53 21.61 -24.78
N THR A 265 -3.72 21.02 -24.97
CA THR A 265 -4.28 20.79 -26.31
C THR A 265 -4.62 22.08 -27.07
N ASN A 266 -4.78 23.21 -26.38
CA ASN A 266 -4.96 24.54 -26.98
C ASN A 266 -3.65 25.17 -27.52
N GLY A 267 -2.51 24.48 -27.39
CA GLY A 267 -1.20 24.95 -27.85
C GLY A 267 -0.45 25.87 -26.88
N THR A 268 -0.97 26.07 -25.66
CA THR A 268 -0.25 26.76 -24.58
C THR A 268 0.60 25.78 -23.77
N GLU A 269 1.60 26.32 -23.07
CA GLU A 269 2.49 25.54 -22.22
C GLU A 269 2.72 26.29 -20.90
N VAL A 270 2.90 25.55 -19.81
CA VAL A 270 3.26 26.08 -18.50
C VAL A 270 4.48 25.33 -17.99
N THR A 271 5.48 26.08 -17.51
CA THR A 271 6.63 25.51 -16.79
C THR A 271 6.37 25.61 -15.30
N VAL A 272 6.47 24.48 -14.60
CA VAL A 272 6.40 24.41 -13.14
C VAL A 272 7.78 24.24 -12.56
N VAL A 273 8.06 24.92 -11.45
CA VAL A 273 9.31 24.75 -10.70
C VAL A 273 9.10 23.64 -9.68
N ASN A 274 9.93 22.61 -9.75
CA ASN A 274 9.92 21.49 -8.84
C ASN A 274 10.85 21.76 -7.66
N ASN A 275 10.56 21.12 -6.53
CA ASN A 275 11.21 21.44 -5.27
C ASN A 275 11.78 20.18 -4.60
N ALA A 276 12.94 20.34 -3.96
CA ALA A 276 13.47 19.39 -2.99
C ALA A 276 13.45 20.05 -1.61
N ARG A 277 12.53 19.61 -0.76
CA ARG A 277 12.41 20.11 0.62
C ARG A 277 13.33 19.32 1.53
N ILE A 278 14.23 20.02 2.22
CA ILE A 278 15.11 19.41 3.22
C ILE A 278 14.28 19.14 4.48
N VAL A 279 14.21 17.88 4.90
CA VAL A 279 13.42 17.43 6.07
C VAL A 279 14.34 17.20 7.26
N ALA A 280 15.47 16.52 7.07
CA ALA A 280 16.43 16.22 8.12
C ALA A 280 17.36 17.41 8.44
N ASN A 281 18.09 17.30 9.54
CA ASN A 281 19.04 18.32 10.00
C ASN A 281 20.37 18.26 9.22
N PHE A 282 20.48 19.03 8.14
CA PHE A 282 21.71 19.12 7.33
C PHE A 282 22.75 20.10 7.88
N SER A 283 22.59 20.62 9.10
CA SER A 283 23.54 21.56 9.67
C SER A 283 24.97 21.02 9.64
N SER A 284 25.92 21.83 9.16
CA SER A 284 27.34 21.46 9.03
C SER A 284 27.66 20.27 8.10
N ILE A 285 26.73 19.79 7.28
CA ILE A 285 27.02 18.79 6.23
C ILE A 285 27.79 19.43 5.09
N ASP A 286 28.92 18.83 4.69
CA ASP A 286 29.81 19.34 3.64
C ASP A 286 30.16 18.34 2.53
N SER A 287 29.71 17.09 2.67
CA SER A 287 30.09 15.98 1.78
C SER A 287 29.09 14.84 1.84
N GLY A 288 29.09 13.97 0.81
CA GLY A 288 28.25 12.77 0.80
C GLY A 288 28.61 11.79 1.93
N SER A 289 29.90 11.64 2.24
CA SER A 289 30.34 10.82 3.40
C SER A 289 29.80 11.35 4.73
N ALA A 290 29.74 12.68 4.92
CA ALA A 290 29.14 13.25 6.13
C ALA A 290 27.63 12.97 6.24
N VAL A 291 26.92 12.83 5.11
CA VAL A 291 25.51 12.39 5.10
C VAL A 291 25.43 10.92 5.53
N HIS A 292 26.26 10.05 4.94
CA HIS A 292 26.31 8.63 5.30
C HIS A 292 26.57 8.41 6.80
N ASP A 293 27.66 9.00 7.30
CA ASP A 293 28.12 8.85 8.68
C ASP A 293 27.08 9.32 9.70
N ARG A 294 26.27 10.33 9.35
CA ARG A 294 25.28 10.92 10.25
C ARG A 294 23.94 10.18 10.25
N PHE A 295 23.48 9.76 9.07
CA PHE A 295 22.10 9.30 8.88
C PHE A 295 21.97 7.80 8.65
N GLU A 296 23.05 7.11 8.25
CA GLU A 296 23.02 5.68 7.93
C GLU A 296 23.93 4.84 8.82
N VAL A 297 25.04 5.39 9.30
CA VAL A 297 25.96 4.66 10.19
C VAL A 297 25.43 4.70 11.63
N PRO A 298 25.18 3.54 12.27
CA PRO A 298 24.77 3.51 13.68
C PRO A 298 25.86 4.10 14.60
N GLY A 299 25.46 4.97 15.53
CA GLY A 299 26.29 5.47 16.62
C GLY A 299 26.49 4.45 17.74
N ASP A 300 27.14 4.88 18.83
CA ASP A 300 27.42 4.03 20.00
C ASP A 300 26.15 3.46 20.69
N ASP A 301 25.00 4.09 20.47
CA ASP A 301 23.69 3.69 20.97
C ASP A 301 22.86 2.89 19.95
N GLY A 302 23.47 2.51 18.81
CA GLY A 302 22.82 1.75 17.74
C GLY A 302 21.94 2.57 16.80
N LYS A 303 21.92 3.91 16.95
CA LYS A 303 21.02 4.80 16.21
C LYS A 303 21.77 5.77 15.30
N ALA A 304 21.11 6.24 14.26
CA ALA A 304 21.55 7.39 13.46
C ALA A 304 20.64 8.59 13.72
N GLU A 305 21.06 9.78 13.27
CA GLU A 305 20.28 11.03 13.41
C GLU A 305 19.14 11.13 12.38
N VAL A 306 18.35 10.06 12.25
CA VAL A 306 17.13 10.08 11.45
C VAL A 306 15.97 10.50 12.37
N GLU A 307 15.68 11.79 12.39
CA GLU A 307 14.44 12.27 12.98
C GLU A 307 13.29 11.97 12.00
N LEU A 308 12.56 10.89 12.28
CA LEU A 308 11.17 10.85 11.83
C LEU A 308 10.38 11.79 12.74
N ASN A 309 9.46 12.57 12.17
CA ASN A 309 8.32 13.04 12.95
C ASN A 309 7.55 11.77 13.39
N SER A 310 7.95 11.20 14.53
CA SER A 310 7.46 9.92 15.05
C SER A 310 6.01 10.02 15.54
N THR A 311 5.49 11.23 15.70
CA THR A 311 4.06 11.46 15.74
C THR A 311 3.59 11.58 14.29
N ALA A 312 2.98 10.50 13.76
CA ALA A 312 1.94 10.70 12.75
C ALA A 312 1.04 11.79 13.34
N GLY A 313 1.01 12.97 12.71
CA GLY A 313 0.21 14.06 13.22
C GLY A 313 -1.23 13.59 13.33
N ASP A 314 -1.95 14.03 14.38
CA ASP A 314 -3.36 13.68 14.52
C ASP A 314 -4.06 13.94 13.19
N PHE A 315 -4.58 12.88 12.59
CA PHE A 315 -5.28 12.97 11.33
C PHE A 315 -6.78 12.86 11.58
N SER A 316 -7.51 13.79 10.97
CA SER A 316 -8.97 13.81 10.96
C SER A 316 -9.41 14.31 9.58
N PRO A 317 -10.27 13.58 8.87
CA PRO A 317 -10.72 13.99 7.54
C PRO A 317 -11.35 15.38 7.56
N GLU A 318 -10.98 16.21 6.59
CA GLU A 318 -11.57 17.55 6.43
C GLU A 318 -13.06 17.45 6.08
N LEU A 319 -13.46 16.37 5.39
CA LEU A 319 -14.77 16.13 4.80
C LEU A 319 -15.16 17.22 3.79
N GLU A 320 -14.19 17.70 3.02
CA GLU A 320 -14.42 18.59 1.89
C GLU A 320 -15.37 17.93 0.88
N GLY A 321 -16.40 18.65 0.46
CA GLY A 321 -17.39 18.15 -0.50
C GLY A 321 -18.52 17.32 0.10
N TYR A 322 -18.43 16.93 1.37
CA TYR A 322 -19.49 16.22 2.08
C TYR A 322 -20.56 17.21 2.59
N PRO A 323 -21.85 16.84 2.57
CA PRO A 323 -22.90 17.64 3.20
C PRO A 323 -22.78 17.61 4.74
N ALA A 324 -23.67 18.28 5.45
CA ALA A 324 -23.68 18.21 6.91
C ALA A 324 -24.15 16.82 7.38
N PRO A 325 -23.36 16.08 8.17
CA PRO A 325 -23.77 14.78 8.70
C PRO A 325 -24.78 14.95 9.84
N PHE A 326 -25.70 14.00 9.98
CA PHE A 326 -26.59 13.94 11.15
C PHE A 326 -25.96 13.18 12.33
N VAL A 327 -25.00 12.30 12.03
CA VAL A 327 -24.18 11.57 13.00
C VAL A 327 -22.75 11.49 12.47
N ILE A 328 -21.78 11.68 13.34
CA ILE A 328 -20.36 11.69 12.99
C ILE A 328 -19.54 11.24 14.20
N HIS A 329 -18.46 10.53 13.93
CA HIS A 329 -17.43 10.20 14.93
C HIS A 329 -16.69 11.48 15.35
N GLU A 330 -16.22 11.56 16.59
CA GLU A 330 -15.51 12.75 17.07
C GLU A 330 -14.25 13.10 16.23
N ASP A 331 -13.52 12.07 15.77
CA ASP A 331 -12.41 12.20 14.80
C ASP A 331 -12.82 12.23 13.32
N ARG A 332 -14.13 12.33 13.04
CA ARG A 332 -14.72 12.61 11.70
C ARG A 332 -14.58 11.54 10.62
N TYR A 333 -13.93 10.41 10.89
CA TYR A 333 -13.64 9.40 9.86
C TYR A 333 -14.81 8.48 9.48
N ILE A 334 -15.87 8.45 10.28
CA ILE A 334 -17.14 7.81 9.94
C ILE A 334 -18.28 8.79 10.17
N SER A 335 -19.19 8.88 9.21
CA SER A 335 -20.26 9.87 9.19
C SER A 335 -21.48 9.42 8.40
N GLY A 336 -22.66 9.81 8.88
CA GLY A 336 -23.95 9.44 8.32
C GLY A 336 -24.74 10.62 7.78
N TYR A 337 -25.39 10.42 6.64
CA TYR A 337 -26.10 11.46 5.88
C TYR A 337 -27.50 11.02 5.48
N LEU A 338 -28.42 11.99 5.51
CA LEU A 338 -29.80 11.85 5.03
C LEU A 338 -30.12 13.01 4.09
N PHE A 339 -30.99 12.75 3.12
CA PHE A 339 -31.31 13.71 2.06
C PHE A 339 -32.81 14.00 2.03
N ASN A 340 -33.12 15.21 1.56
CA ASN A 340 -34.47 15.65 1.22
C ASN A 340 -34.65 15.85 -0.29
N GLU A 341 -33.66 15.45 -1.09
CA GLU A 341 -33.67 15.56 -2.55
C GLU A 341 -34.34 14.32 -3.16
N SER A 342 -35.14 14.48 -4.21
CA SER A 342 -35.96 13.40 -4.75
C SER A 342 -35.18 12.17 -5.24
N SER A 343 -33.92 12.32 -5.65
CA SER A 343 -33.08 11.20 -6.12
C SER A 343 -32.50 10.35 -4.98
N LEU A 344 -32.35 10.92 -3.78
CA LEU A 344 -31.78 10.28 -2.60
C LEU A 344 -32.75 10.26 -1.40
N GLU A 345 -34.02 10.64 -1.61
CA GLU A 345 -35.01 10.80 -0.54
C GLU A 345 -35.19 9.51 0.28
N ASP A 346 -35.21 8.35 -0.36
CA ASP A 346 -35.34 7.05 0.33
C ASP A 346 -33.99 6.44 0.76
N THR A 347 -32.88 7.18 0.59
CA THR A 347 -31.51 6.68 0.75
C THR A 347 -30.83 7.29 1.97
N ALA A 348 -30.18 6.44 2.77
CA ALA A 348 -29.20 6.84 3.76
C ALA A 348 -27.79 6.56 3.22
N VAL A 349 -26.84 7.44 3.51
CA VAL A 349 -25.43 7.24 3.14
C VAL A 349 -24.59 7.16 4.41
N LEU A 350 -23.76 6.12 4.51
CA LEU A 350 -22.73 5.99 5.53
C LEU A 350 -21.36 6.06 4.85
N ALA A 351 -20.59 7.11 5.15
CA ALA A 351 -19.23 7.23 4.68
C ALA A 351 -18.26 6.77 5.77
N VAL A 352 -17.33 5.88 5.41
CA VAL A 352 -16.26 5.39 6.27
C VAL A 352 -14.94 5.62 5.54
N ASN A 353 -14.24 6.69 5.90
CA ASN A 353 -13.00 7.10 5.26
C ASN A 353 -11.80 6.26 5.71
N ILE A 354 -11.82 5.75 6.94
CA ILE A 354 -10.82 4.82 7.50
C ILE A 354 -11.50 4.01 8.63
N PHE A 355 -10.98 2.85 9.01
CA PHE A 355 -11.51 2.00 10.10
C PHE A 355 -10.79 2.19 11.44
N ALA A 356 -10.06 3.29 11.64
CA ALA A 356 -9.38 3.57 12.90
C ALA A 356 -9.18 5.08 13.07
N SER A 357 -9.30 5.58 14.29
CA SER A 357 -8.77 6.90 14.64
C SER A 357 -7.24 6.91 14.48
N GLN A 358 -6.73 8.01 13.92
CA GLN A 358 -5.29 8.33 13.86
C GLN A 358 -4.92 9.47 14.82
N ASN A 359 -5.79 9.76 15.80
CA ASN A 359 -5.61 10.82 16.77
C ASN A 359 -4.98 10.26 18.06
N ASN A 360 -3.68 10.51 18.23
CA ASN A 360 -2.88 10.00 19.34
C ASN A 360 -2.95 10.93 20.58
N SER A 361 -3.57 12.12 20.46
CA SER A 361 -3.67 13.12 21.53
C SER A 361 -4.66 12.78 22.65
N ARG A 362 -5.25 11.58 22.69
CA ARG A 362 -6.20 11.14 23.73
C ARG A 362 -5.56 10.79 25.09
N SER A 363 -4.41 11.39 25.40
CA SER A 363 -3.64 11.20 26.63
C SER A 363 -4.32 11.86 27.85
N GLY A 364 -5.33 11.20 28.41
CA GLY A 364 -5.84 11.41 29.76
C GLY A 364 -5.33 10.34 30.74
N SER A 365 -5.71 10.43 32.02
CA SER A 365 -5.43 9.37 33.02
C SER A 365 -6.37 8.16 32.83
N ARG A 366 -6.34 7.55 31.64
CA ARG A 366 -7.15 6.39 31.25
C ARG A 366 -6.40 5.10 31.55
N THR A 367 -7.14 4.00 31.70
CA THR A 367 -6.56 2.65 31.70
C THR A 367 -6.25 2.23 30.27
N LEU A 368 -5.26 1.36 30.08
CA LEU A 368 -4.91 0.81 28.76
C LEU A 368 -6.13 0.21 28.04
N LEU A 369 -7.03 -0.44 28.79
CA LEU A 369 -8.25 -1.02 28.22
C LEU A 369 -9.21 0.05 27.70
N GLU A 370 -9.32 1.19 28.39
CA GLU A 370 -10.11 2.33 27.93
C GLU A 370 -9.50 2.92 26.66
N GLU A 371 -8.18 3.08 26.60
CA GLU A 371 -7.49 3.60 25.40
C GLU A 371 -7.71 2.74 24.16
N ILE A 372 -7.68 1.40 24.30
CA ILE A 372 -7.86 0.45 23.20
C ILE A 372 -9.32 0.37 22.74
N MET A 373 -10.26 0.55 23.67
CA MET A 373 -11.69 0.35 23.38
C MET A 373 -12.43 1.63 23.04
N ASP A 374 -11.87 2.81 23.32
CA ASP A 374 -12.52 4.11 23.08
C ASP A 374 -12.94 4.28 21.61
N ASP A 375 -12.03 4.00 20.67
CA ASP A 375 -12.31 4.15 19.24
C ASP A 375 -13.37 3.15 18.75
N PRO A 376 -13.25 1.83 19.03
CA PRO A 376 -14.33 0.89 18.71
C PRO A 376 -15.69 1.23 19.32
N ILE A 377 -15.73 1.70 20.57
CA ILE A 377 -16.99 2.08 21.24
C ILE A 377 -17.66 3.25 20.51
N GLU A 378 -16.90 4.29 20.17
CA GLU A 378 -17.44 5.46 19.47
C GLU A 378 -17.84 5.12 18.03
N PHE A 379 -17.07 4.28 17.33
CA PHE A 379 -17.43 3.75 16.01
C PHE A 379 -18.77 3.01 16.04
N ILE A 380 -18.94 2.10 17.01
CA ILE A 380 -20.18 1.35 17.22
C ILE A 380 -21.35 2.30 17.51
N ARG A 381 -21.15 3.32 18.36
CA ARG A 381 -22.17 4.33 18.66
C ARG A 381 -22.65 5.02 17.38
N VAL A 382 -21.73 5.52 16.56
CA VAL A 382 -22.06 6.20 15.29
C VAL A 382 -22.84 5.27 14.37
N THR A 383 -22.42 4.02 14.24
CA THR A 383 -23.07 3.04 13.37
C THR A 383 -24.48 2.68 13.87
N ASN A 384 -24.66 2.49 15.18
CA ASN A 384 -25.96 2.20 15.78
C ASN A 384 -26.92 3.39 15.67
N ASP A 385 -26.45 4.61 15.95
CA ASP A 385 -27.23 5.85 15.80
C ASP A 385 -27.64 6.07 14.32
N PHE A 386 -26.76 5.71 13.39
CA PHE A 386 -27.02 5.75 11.95
C PHE A 386 -28.18 4.81 11.58
N VAL A 387 -28.11 3.54 11.99
CA VAL A 387 -29.15 2.54 11.71
C VAL A 387 -30.48 2.93 12.37
N GLU A 388 -30.47 3.32 13.65
CA GLU A 388 -31.70 3.69 14.36
C GLU A 388 -32.36 4.93 13.77
N THR A 389 -31.57 5.95 13.42
CA THR A 389 -32.11 7.17 12.82
C THR A 389 -32.63 6.91 11.43
N SER A 390 -31.93 6.11 10.61
CA SER A 390 -32.39 5.71 9.28
C SER A 390 -33.71 4.95 9.35
N ARG A 391 -33.85 4.05 10.33
CA ARG A 391 -35.11 3.35 10.64
C ARG A 391 -36.24 4.29 11.01
N ARG A 392 -35.99 5.23 11.92
CA ARG A 392 -36.99 6.22 12.36
C ARG A 392 -37.43 7.16 11.23
N GLN A 393 -36.54 7.42 10.28
CA GLN A 393 -36.79 8.25 9.10
C GLN A 393 -37.22 7.43 7.87
N GLU A 394 -37.50 6.13 8.06
CA GLU A 394 -38.01 5.21 7.03
C GLU A 394 -37.13 5.12 5.77
N LYS A 395 -35.81 5.30 5.92
CA LYS A 395 -34.86 5.21 4.81
C LYS A 395 -34.55 3.75 4.51
N SER A 396 -34.99 3.26 3.36
CA SER A 396 -34.91 1.82 3.03
C SER A 396 -33.66 1.45 2.21
N LYS A 397 -33.05 2.41 1.53
CA LYS A 397 -31.85 2.22 0.71
C LYS A 397 -30.59 2.67 1.43
N LEU A 398 -29.49 1.98 1.18
CA LEU A 398 -28.18 2.28 1.77
C LEU A 398 -27.11 2.44 0.70
N ILE A 399 -26.33 3.52 0.81
CA ILE A 399 -25.02 3.65 0.15
C ILE A 399 -23.95 3.59 1.24
N ILE A 400 -22.97 2.71 1.06
CA ILE A 400 -21.76 2.65 1.89
C ILE A 400 -20.61 3.24 1.07
N ASP A 401 -20.07 4.38 1.48
CA ASP A 401 -18.96 5.05 0.81
C ASP A 401 -17.64 4.72 1.50
N LEU A 402 -16.77 4.04 0.75
CA LEU A 402 -15.45 3.54 1.18
C LEU A 402 -14.33 4.05 0.26
N GLN A 403 -14.56 5.13 -0.50
CA GLN A 403 -13.52 5.75 -1.31
C GLN A 403 -12.33 6.19 -0.43
N GLY A 404 -11.11 5.88 -0.86
CA GLY A 404 -9.87 6.19 -0.14
C GLY A 404 -9.64 5.39 1.14
N ASN A 405 -10.46 4.38 1.46
CA ASN A 405 -10.35 3.67 2.74
C ASN A 405 -9.23 2.61 2.74
N GLY A 406 -8.05 2.97 3.24
CA GLY A 406 -6.89 2.08 3.38
C GLY A 406 -7.01 0.99 4.47
N GLY A 407 -8.13 0.89 5.18
CA GLY A 407 -8.37 -0.08 6.25
C GLY A 407 -8.29 0.49 7.65
N GLY A 408 -7.79 -0.25 8.63
CA GLY A 408 -7.79 0.13 10.05
C GLY A 408 -8.06 -1.06 10.97
N LEU A 409 -8.82 -0.85 12.04
CA LEU A 409 -9.11 -1.91 13.00
C LEU A 409 -10.11 -2.93 12.41
N VAL A 410 -9.73 -4.20 12.43
CA VAL A 410 -10.63 -5.32 12.05
C VAL A 410 -11.89 -5.31 12.93
N ALA A 411 -11.77 -4.94 14.20
CA ALA A 411 -12.91 -4.80 15.12
C ALA A 411 -14.00 -3.84 14.58
N ASN A 412 -13.60 -2.69 14.03
CA ASN A 412 -14.54 -1.70 13.47
C ASN A 412 -15.20 -2.21 12.18
N ALA A 413 -14.43 -2.87 11.32
CA ALA A 413 -14.95 -3.48 10.10
C ALA A 413 -15.96 -4.60 10.40
N VAL A 414 -15.65 -5.47 11.37
CA VAL A 414 -16.55 -6.53 11.84
C VAL A 414 -17.80 -5.96 12.49
N ALA A 415 -17.66 -4.95 13.36
CA ALA A 415 -18.79 -4.29 13.99
C ALA A 415 -19.72 -3.64 12.96
N LEU A 416 -19.16 -2.97 11.93
CA LEU A 416 -19.94 -2.41 10.84
C LEU A 416 -20.78 -3.49 10.11
N TYR A 417 -20.14 -4.61 9.75
CA TYR A 417 -20.81 -5.72 9.07
C TYR A 417 -21.97 -6.28 9.90
N ALA A 418 -21.72 -6.57 11.18
CA ALA A 418 -22.72 -7.12 12.08
C ALA A 418 -23.83 -6.10 12.44
N THR A 419 -23.54 -4.79 12.51
CA THR A 419 -24.54 -3.76 12.75
C THR A 419 -25.46 -3.55 11.54
N LEU A 420 -24.90 -3.52 10.32
CA LEU A 420 -25.69 -3.31 9.10
C LEU A 420 -26.46 -4.57 8.70
N PHE A 421 -25.85 -5.75 8.86
CA PHE A 421 -26.39 -7.05 8.45
C PHE A 421 -26.28 -8.11 9.58
N PRO A 422 -27.06 -7.97 10.69
CA PRO A 422 -26.99 -8.85 11.86
C PRO A 422 -27.06 -10.36 11.57
N GLU A 423 -27.94 -10.78 10.65
CA GLU A 423 -28.08 -12.20 10.31
C GLU A 423 -26.83 -12.74 9.61
N ALA A 424 -26.18 -11.93 8.79
CA ALA A 424 -24.94 -12.27 8.12
C ALA A 424 -23.74 -12.27 9.08
N GLY A 425 -23.74 -11.37 10.06
CA GLY A 425 -22.74 -11.32 11.12
C GLY A 425 -22.60 -12.64 11.90
N LYS A 426 -23.66 -13.45 11.99
CA LYS A 426 -23.64 -14.77 12.63
C LYS A 426 -22.76 -15.79 11.90
N GLU A 427 -22.47 -15.55 10.62
CA GLU A 427 -21.64 -16.40 9.78
C GLU A 427 -20.32 -15.68 9.39
N ALA A 428 -19.97 -14.60 10.08
CA ALA A 428 -18.70 -13.92 9.85
C ALA A 428 -17.52 -14.87 10.08
N HIS A 429 -16.52 -14.74 9.22
CA HIS A 429 -15.32 -15.55 9.18
C HIS A 429 -14.20 -14.72 8.52
N MET A 430 -12.95 -14.96 8.88
CA MET A 430 -11.79 -14.40 8.20
C MET A 430 -10.68 -15.45 8.20
N ASN A 431 -10.82 -16.43 7.31
CA ASN A 431 -9.93 -17.57 7.25
C ASN A 431 -8.56 -17.15 6.73
N MET A 432 -7.57 -17.18 7.63
CA MET A 432 -6.19 -16.81 7.34
C MET A 432 -5.26 -18.01 7.50
N ARG A 433 -4.14 -17.96 6.77
CA ARG A 433 -2.98 -18.79 7.06
C ARG A 433 -1.71 -17.96 7.08
N VAL A 434 -0.86 -18.23 8.06
CA VAL A 434 0.51 -17.71 8.16
C VAL A 434 1.43 -18.71 7.47
N ARG A 435 2.52 -18.23 6.89
CA ARG A 435 3.55 -19.13 6.35
C ARG A 435 4.26 -19.86 7.48
N ALA A 436 4.40 -21.18 7.38
CA ALA A 436 5.15 -21.97 8.35
C ALA A 436 6.63 -21.99 7.97
N HIS A 437 7.50 -21.70 8.95
CA HIS A 437 8.94 -21.70 8.77
C HIS A 437 9.69 -21.88 10.10
N SER A 438 10.97 -22.21 10.01
CA SER A 438 11.79 -22.62 11.16
C SER A 438 11.87 -21.56 12.26
N ALA A 439 12.04 -20.29 11.89
CA ALA A 439 12.05 -19.18 12.84
C ALA A 439 10.74 -19.04 13.63
N LEU A 440 9.59 -19.02 12.96
CA LEU A 440 8.27 -18.98 13.61
C LEU A 440 8.07 -20.19 14.53
N ASN A 441 8.37 -21.40 14.03
CA ASN A 441 8.19 -22.61 14.81
C ASN A 441 9.05 -22.63 16.07
N TRP A 442 10.31 -22.21 15.93
CA TRP A 442 11.27 -22.18 17.03
C TRP A 442 10.77 -21.25 18.13
N VAL A 443 10.26 -20.07 17.79
CA VAL A 443 9.77 -19.09 18.76
C VAL A 443 8.65 -19.69 19.61
N GLY A 444 7.57 -20.18 18.98
CA GLY A 444 6.41 -20.69 19.70
C GLY A 444 6.69 -21.99 20.46
N THR A 445 7.42 -22.93 19.85
CA THR A 445 7.84 -24.17 20.52
C THR A 445 8.73 -23.87 21.73
N THR A 446 9.62 -22.89 21.64
CA THR A 446 10.47 -22.49 22.76
C THR A 446 9.63 -21.88 23.88
N ALA A 447 8.74 -20.93 23.56
CA ALA A 447 7.85 -20.30 24.54
C ALA A 447 6.99 -21.35 25.28
N GLU A 448 6.40 -22.31 24.55
CA GLU A 448 5.60 -23.38 25.13
C GLU A 448 6.42 -24.31 26.05
N ASN A 449 7.62 -24.73 25.62
CA ASN A 449 8.50 -25.59 26.41
C ASN A 449 8.93 -24.95 27.73
N PHE A 450 8.95 -23.61 27.79
CA PHE A 450 9.20 -22.85 29.02
C PHE A 450 7.97 -22.69 29.93
N GLY A 451 6.83 -23.24 29.53
CA GLY A 451 5.57 -23.16 30.26
C GLY A 451 4.92 -21.78 30.17
N ALA A 452 5.20 -21.02 29.10
CA ALA A 452 4.47 -19.78 28.83
C ALA A 452 3.03 -20.07 28.41
N ASP A 453 2.11 -19.20 28.80
CA ASP A 453 0.72 -19.25 28.33
C ASP A 453 0.62 -18.53 26.98
N LEU A 454 0.65 -19.31 25.89
CA LEU A 454 0.64 -18.79 24.53
C LEU A 454 -0.64 -18.03 24.16
N GLN A 455 -1.74 -18.27 24.88
CA GLN A 455 -3.00 -17.53 24.68
C GLN A 455 -2.89 -16.07 25.16
N THR A 456 -1.89 -15.78 26.01
CA THR A 456 -1.63 -14.42 26.52
C THR A 456 -0.50 -13.71 25.79
N LEU A 457 0.34 -14.44 25.06
CA LEU A 457 1.47 -13.88 24.32
C LEU A 457 1.07 -13.45 22.91
N PRO A 458 1.51 -12.27 22.45
CA PRO A 458 1.20 -11.77 21.12
C PRO A 458 1.84 -12.66 20.04
N TYR A 459 1.15 -12.84 18.92
CA TYR A 459 1.74 -13.36 17.70
C TYR A 459 2.96 -12.54 17.27
N PRO A 460 4.05 -13.13 16.71
CA PRO A 460 4.27 -14.55 16.41
C PRO A 460 4.94 -15.32 17.56
N ILE A 461 4.92 -14.80 18.79
CA ILE A 461 5.50 -15.51 19.95
C ILE A 461 4.48 -16.42 20.62
N GLY A 462 3.20 -16.02 20.61
CA GLY A 462 2.05 -16.86 20.92
C GLY A 462 0.97 -16.69 19.86
N PHE A 463 -0.28 -16.81 20.27
CA PHE A 463 -1.44 -16.68 19.39
C PHE A 463 -2.57 -15.87 20.05
N ASN A 464 -2.23 -14.99 21.00
CA ASN A 464 -3.19 -14.04 21.54
C ASN A 464 -3.81 -13.20 20.41
N GLY A 465 -5.14 -13.09 20.41
CA GLY A 465 -5.91 -12.44 19.35
C GLY A 465 -6.38 -13.40 18.24
N PHE A 466 -5.95 -14.66 18.23
CA PHE A 466 -6.39 -15.65 17.24
C PHE A 466 -7.22 -16.78 17.83
N ILE A 467 -8.12 -17.32 16.98
CA ILE A 467 -8.96 -18.50 17.19
C ILE A 467 -8.89 -19.41 15.96
N ASP A 468 -9.31 -20.65 16.10
CA ASP A 468 -9.32 -21.65 15.03
C ASP A 468 -10.49 -21.47 14.03
N GLU A 469 -10.56 -22.35 13.02
CA GLU A 469 -11.64 -22.39 12.03
C GLU A 469 -13.04 -22.55 12.65
N ASP A 470 -13.12 -23.19 13.82
CA ASP A 470 -14.34 -23.47 14.59
C ASP A 470 -14.69 -22.35 15.58
N LEU A 471 -13.94 -21.25 15.58
CA LEU A 471 -14.03 -20.12 16.52
C LEU A 471 -13.74 -20.49 17.98
N LYS A 472 -12.84 -21.44 18.21
CA LYS A 472 -12.36 -21.85 19.52
C LYS A 472 -10.91 -21.39 19.72
N ASN A 473 -10.53 -21.25 20.99
CA ASN A 473 -9.15 -20.99 21.35
C ASN A 473 -8.27 -22.21 21.01
N PHE A 474 -7.07 -21.95 20.50
CA PHE A 474 -6.03 -22.97 20.36
C PHE A 474 -5.63 -23.52 21.72
N THR A 475 -5.34 -24.82 21.82
CA THR A 475 -4.97 -25.43 23.12
C THR A 475 -3.47 -25.46 23.36
N ASN A 476 -2.67 -25.46 22.29
CA ASN A 476 -1.23 -25.60 22.30
C ASN A 476 -0.63 -25.04 20.99
N TRP A 477 0.70 -24.99 20.87
CA TRP A 477 1.37 -24.49 19.67
C TRP A 477 1.14 -25.34 18.42
N GLU A 478 1.06 -26.67 18.54
CA GLU A 478 0.80 -27.59 17.43
C GLU A 478 -0.58 -27.32 16.79
N ASP A 479 -1.60 -27.03 17.60
CA ASP A 479 -2.94 -26.68 17.13
C ASP A 479 -2.95 -25.38 16.29
N PHE A 480 -2.09 -24.41 16.62
CA PHE A 480 -1.95 -23.16 15.87
C PHE A 480 -1.05 -23.35 14.64
N TYR A 481 0.16 -23.89 14.84
CA TYR A 481 1.23 -23.90 13.85
C TYR A 481 1.04 -24.94 12.74
N GLY A 482 0.33 -26.04 12.99
CA GLY A 482 0.33 -27.18 12.06
C GLY A 482 1.75 -27.71 11.85
N PRO A 483 2.29 -27.83 10.61
CA PRO A 483 1.81 -27.15 9.44
C PRO A 483 0.98 -28.04 8.50
N GLU A 484 0.15 -27.40 7.71
CA GLU A 484 -0.49 -27.97 6.54
C GLU A 484 0.34 -27.74 5.28
N LYS A 485 0.33 -28.71 4.36
CA LYS A 485 1.07 -28.64 3.10
C LYS A 485 0.13 -28.26 1.95
N ILE A 486 0.35 -27.08 1.39
CA ILE A 486 -0.48 -26.53 0.31
C ILE A 486 0.45 -26.10 -0.82
N GLY A 487 0.22 -26.61 -2.04
CA GLY A 487 1.00 -26.20 -3.21
C GLY A 487 2.51 -26.52 -3.17
N GLY A 488 2.96 -27.34 -2.22
CA GLY A 488 4.38 -27.64 -2.00
C GLY A 488 5.04 -26.77 -0.90
N ASP A 489 4.32 -25.80 -0.36
CA ASP A 489 4.72 -24.97 0.77
C ASP A 489 4.03 -25.41 2.06
N GLU A 490 4.53 -24.92 3.19
CA GLU A 490 4.00 -25.18 4.53
C GLU A 490 3.33 -23.91 5.09
N TYR A 491 2.15 -24.08 5.64
CA TYR A 491 1.34 -23.02 6.26
C TYR A 491 0.83 -23.47 7.62
N THR A 492 0.46 -22.51 8.46
CA THR A 492 -0.26 -22.81 9.71
C THR A 492 -1.59 -23.48 9.42
N ASN A 493 -2.18 -24.10 10.45
CA ASN A 493 -3.62 -24.38 10.43
C ASN A 493 -4.41 -23.08 10.20
N ILE A 494 -5.69 -23.19 9.86
CA ILE A 494 -6.54 -22.00 9.66
C ILE A 494 -6.63 -21.22 10.97
N VAL A 495 -6.38 -19.93 10.88
CA VAL A 495 -6.50 -18.98 11.99
C VAL A 495 -7.47 -17.87 11.62
N GLN A 496 -8.18 -17.35 12.60
CA GLN A 496 -9.09 -16.21 12.44
C GLN A 496 -8.85 -15.21 13.56
N PRO A 497 -8.99 -13.89 13.33
CA PRO A 497 -8.91 -12.92 14.40
C PRO A 497 -10.13 -13.07 15.32
N MET A 498 -9.92 -12.99 16.62
CA MET A 498 -10.95 -13.16 17.66
C MET A 498 -12.18 -12.27 17.41
N GLU A 499 -11.97 -11.10 16.81
CA GLU A 499 -12.98 -10.11 16.46
C GLU A 499 -14.13 -10.70 15.64
N VAL A 500 -13.89 -11.69 14.77
CA VAL A 500 -14.96 -12.31 13.97
C VAL A 500 -15.98 -13.05 14.85
N ALA A 501 -15.58 -13.56 16.01
CA ALA A 501 -16.51 -14.15 16.97
C ALA A 501 -17.45 -13.10 17.58
N TYR A 502 -16.96 -11.86 17.78
CA TYR A 502 -17.79 -10.75 18.28
C TYR A 502 -18.85 -10.31 17.28
N ALA A 503 -18.66 -10.54 15.98
CA ALA A 503 -19.70 -10.34 14.97
C ALA A 503 -20.97 -11.17 15.25
N ARG A 504 -20.79 -12.36 15.84
CA ARG A 504 -21.87 -13.34 16.05
C ARG A 504 -22.65 -13.08 17.33
N THR A 505 -21.94 -12.70 18.39
CA THR A 505 -22.52 -12.60 19.74
C THR A 505 -22.66 -11.17 20.24
N GLY A 506 -22.07 -10.20 19.55
CA GLY A 506 -21.76 -8.90 20.11
C GLY A 506 -20.73 -9.02 21.25
N LEU A 507 -20.56 -7.93 21.97
CA LEU A 507 -19.75 -7.85 23.19
C LEU A 507 -20.60 -7.16 24.28
N PRO A 508 -21.13 -7.89 25.27
CA PRO A 508 -22.08 -7.34 26.23
C PRO A 508 -21.61 -6.04 26.91
N GLY A 509 -22.43 -4.99 26.82
CA GLY A 509 -22.13 -3.66 27.39
C GLY A 509 -21.18 -2.80 26.55
N VAL A 510 -20.72 -3.28 25.40
CA VAL A 510 -19.81 -2.58 24.47
C VAL A 510 -20.40 -2.57 23.07
N PHE A 511 -20.62 -3.74 22.50
CA PHE A 511 -21.16 -3.95 21.16
C PHE A 511 -22.48 -4.70 21.24
N GLU A 512 -23.58 -3.95 21.11
CA GLU A 512 -24.92 -4.51 20.97
C GLU A 512 -25.32 -4.51 19.50
N ILE A 513 -25.65 -5.70 18.98
CA ILE A 513 -26.10 -5.88 17.60
C ILE A 513 -27.57 -5.40 17.52
N PRO A 514 -27.89 -4.38 16.70
CA PRO A 514 -29.25 -3.87 16.59
C PRO A 514 -30.15 -4.79 15.78
N GLU A 515 -31.46 -4.53 15.84
CA GLU A 515 -32.43 -5.17 14.94
C GLU A 515 -32.12 -4.81 13.47
N PRO A 516 -32.21 -5.77 12.54
CA PRO A 516 -31.91 -5.53 11.13
C PRO A 516 -32.87 -4.50 10.53
N TRP A 517 -32.32 -3.62 9.69
CA TRP A 517 -33.09 -2.57 9.01
C TRP A 517 -32.83 -2.54 7.51
N PHE A 518 -31.57 -2.38 7.11
CA PHE A 518 -31.17 -2.41 5.71
C PHE A 518 -31.14 -3.85 5.18
N LYS A 519 -31.38 -3.98 3.88
CA LYS A 519 -31.30 -5.25 3.18
C LYS A 519 -30.14 -5.25 2.20
N PRO A 520 -29.44 -6.37 2.00
CA PRO A 520 -28.39 -6.48 1.01
C PRO A 520 -28.82 -6.04 -0.40
N GLU A 521 -30.01 -6.44 -0.85
CA GLU A 521 -30.49 -6.10 -2.19
C GLU A 521 -30.71 -4.58 -2.41
N ASP A 522 -31.06 -3.86 -1.33
CA ASP A 522 -31.30 -2.41 -1.30
C ASP A 522 -30.04 -1.61 -0.90
N THR A 523 -28.87 -2.28 -0.89
CA THR A 523 -27.57 -1.68 -0.57
C THR A 523 -26.67 -1.61 -1.80
N ILE A 524 -25.82 -0.58 -1.85
CA ILE A 524 -24.70 -0.46 -2.78
C ILE A 524 -23.46 0.09 -2.06
N ILE A 525 -22.30 -0.41 -2.44
CA ILE A 525 -21.01 0.12 -2.00
C ILE A 525 -20.44 1.01 -3.11
N VAL A 526 -19.81 2.13 -2.73
CA VAL A 526 -18.96 2.91 -3.63
C VAL A 526 -17.52 2.90 -3.12
N THR A 527 -16.59 2.59 -4.02
CA THR A 527 -15.14 2.66 -3.79
C THR A 527 -14.48 3.41 -4.94
N ASP A 528 -13.20 3.70 -4.81
CA ASP A 528 -12.30 4.19 -5.88
C ASP A 528 -11.16 3.17 -6.14
N GLY A 529 -11.39 1.93 -5.73
CA GLY A 529 -10.42 0.84 -5.78
C GLY A 529 -9.36 0.85 -4.69
N HIS A 530 -9.10 1.95 -3.97
CA HIS A 530 -8.02 1.97 -2.97
C HIS A 530 -8.29 1.07 -1.75
N CYS A 531 -9.55 0.69 -1.52
CA CYS A 531 -9.98 -0.15 -0.39
C CYS A 531 -8.98 -1.27 -0.06
N ALA A 532 -8.45 -1.27 1.17
CA ALA A 532 -7.39 -2.17 1.62
C ALA A 532 -7.60 -2.69 3.06
N SER A 533 -6.88 -3.74 3.44
CA SER A 533 -6.83 -4.30 4.79
C SER A 533 -8.23 -4.59 5.35
N ALA A 534 -8.60 -4.04 6.52
CA ALA A 534 -9.93 -4.19 7.09
C ALA A 534 -11.08 -3.78 6.14
N CYS A 535 -10.86 -2.80 5.25
CA CYS A 535 -11.81 -2.43 4.20
C CYS A 535 -11.97 -3.57 3.17
N ALA A 536 -10.85 -4.12 2.70
CA ALA A 536 -10.85 -5.24 1.75
C ALA A 536 -11.63 -6.44 2.30
N TYR A 537 -11.47 -6.72 3.59
CA TYR A 537 -12.23 -7.77 4.28
C TYR A 537 -13.74 -7.51 4.26
N VAL A 538 -14.20 -6.35 4.76
CA VAL A 538 -15.63 -6.09 4.88
C VAL A 538 -16.33 -5.95 3.54
N VAL A 539 -15.67 -5.35 2.54
CA VAL A 539 -16.18 -5.31 1.16
C VAL A 539 -16.23 -6.71 0.57
N GLY A 540 -15.20 -7.53 0.79
CA GLY A 540 -15.18 -8.93 0.38
C GLY A 540 -16.34 -9.73 0.98
N MET A 541 -16.60 -9.59 2.28
CA MET A 541 -17.73 -10.23 2.96
C MET A 541 -19.07 -9.77 2.39
N MET A 542 -19.29 -8.46 2.28
CA MET A 542 -20.54 -7.89 1.76
C MET A 542 -20.81 -8.28 0.30
N THR A 543 -19.78 -8.38 -0.52
CA THR A 543 -19.92 -8.74 -1.94
C THR A 543 -20.11 -10.24 -2.14
N ARG A 544 -19.31 -11.08 -1.48
CA ARG A 544 -19.32 -12.55 -1.67
C ARG A 544 -20.48 -13.23 -0.93
N GLU A 545 -20.72 -12.85 0.32
CA GLU A 545 -21.74 -13.51 1.15
C GLU A 545 -23.14 -12.94 0.94
N LEU A 546 -23.23 -11.65 0.62
CA LEU A 546 -24.51 -10.93 0.53
C LEU A 546 -24.87 -10.47 -0.89
N GLY A 547 -23.97 -10.63 -1.86
CA GLY A 547 -24.20 -10.19 -3.23
C GLY A 547 -24.38 -8.68 -3.37
N ILE A 548 -23.89 -7.89 -2.41
CA ILE A 548 -24.00 -6.43 -2.45
C ILE A 548 -23.16 -5.92 -3.63
N GLN A 549 -23.80 -5.11 -4.48
CA GLN A 549 -23.16 -4.59 -5.68
C GLN A 549 -22.24 -3.40 -5.36
N VAL A 550 -21.20 -3.20 -6.18
CA VAL A 550 -20.22 -2.13 -6.02
C VAL A 550 -20.12 -1.25 -7.27
N VAL A 551 -20.00 0.07 -7.07
CA VAL A 551 -19.51 1.03 -8.07
C VAL A 551 -18.08 1.41 -7.72
N ALA A 552 -17.15 1.26 -8.67
CA ALA A 552 -15.80 1.79 -8.59
C ALA A 552 -15.69 3.12 -9.35
N MET A 553 -15.19 4.15 -8.68
CA MET A 553 -15.01 5.51 -9.21
C MET A 553 -13.60 5.70 -9.78
N GLY A 554 -13.49 6.38 -10.92
CA GLY A 554 -12.23 6.73 -11.56
C GLY A 554 -11.66 5.62 -12.44
N GLY A 555 -10.35 5.39 -12.32
CA GLY A 555 -9.57 4.42 -13.06
C GLY A 555 -8.94 4.95 -14.35
N ARG A 556 -8.17 4.09 -15.02
CA ARG A 556 -7.53 4.36 -16.31
C ARG A 556 -8.61 4.65 -17.37
N PRO A 557 -8.35 5.49 -18.39
CA PRO A 557 -9.30 5.85 -19.43
C PRO A 557 -9.49 4.72 -20.47
N ILE A 558 -10.00 3.56 -20.02
CA ILE A 558 -10.21 2.36 -20.82
C ILE A 558 -11.62 1.78 -20.63
N ASP A 559 -12.16 1.18 -21.69
CA ASP A 559 -13.45 0.47 -21.68
C ASP A 559 -13.29 -0.95 -21.10
N ALA A 560 -13.10 -1.00 -19.77
CA ALA A 560 -12.85 -2.21 -19.00
C ALA A 560 -13.32 -2.03 -17.53
N PRO A 561 -13.58 -3.13 -16.81
CA PRO A 561 -13.89 -3.08 -15.38
C PRO A 561 -12.69 -2.64 -14.54
N MET A 562 -12.99 -2.25 -13.30
CA MET A 562 -12.04 -1.91 -12.24
C MET A 562 -12.42 -2.71 -11.00
N GLN A 563 -11.45 -3.09 -10.16
CA GLN A 563 -11.74 -3.80 -8.91
C GLN A 563 -12.37 -2.89 -7.86
N ALA A 564 -13.27 -3.47 -7.06
CA ALA A 564 -13.79 -2.78 -5.87
C ALA A 564 -12.69 -2.59 -4.81
N VAL A 565 -11.79 -3.57 -4.74
CA VAL A 565 -10.69 -3.70 -3.77
C VAL A 565 -9.40 -3.92 -4.55
N GLY A 566 -8.62 -2.85 -4.68
CA GLY A 566 -7.34 -2.82 -5.36
C GLY A 566 -6.14 -2.77 -4.42
N GLY A 567 -6.34 -2.43 -3.15
CA GLY A 567 -5.29 -2.46 -2.14
C GLY A 567 -4.95 -3.87 -1.64
N THR A 568 -4.23 -3.93 -0.53
CA THR A 568 -3.84 -5.21 0.10
C THR A 568 -5.03 -5.90 0.75
N LYS A 569 -5.15 -7.22 0.56
CA LYS A 569 -6.26 -8.04 1.06
C LYS A 569 -5.83 -9.04 2.15
N GLY A 570 -4.55 -9.08 2.54
CA GLY A 570 -4.03 -9.91 3.63
C GLY A 570 -3.91 -9.19 4.98
N GLY A 571 -3.50 -9.91 6.02
CA GLY A 571 -3.25 -9.41 7.37
C GLY A 571 -3.02 -10.56 8.37
N PRO A 572 -2.66 -10.28 9.63
CA PRO A 572 -2.43 -8.95 10.20
C PRO A 572 -1.11 -8.33 9.75
N VAL A 573 -0.94 -7.05 10.08
CA VAL A 573 0.35 -6.35 9.97
C VAL A 573 1.16 -6.63 11.22
N ILE A 574 2.43 -6.99 11.06
CA ILE A 574 3.39 -7.04 12.16
C ILE A 574 4.55 -6.10 11.91
N SER A 575 5.09 -5.49 12.97
CA SER A 575 6.30 -4.65 12.92
C SER A 575 7.46 -5.30 13.66
N LEU A 576 8.71 -5.00 13.28
CA LEU A 576 9.88 -5.71 13.83
C LEU A 576 10.18 -5.31 15.29
N ARG A 577 10.02 -4.04 15.65
CA ARG A 577 10.46 -3.49 16.95
C ARG A 577 9.89 -4.21 18.19
N PRO A 578 8.58 -4.47 18.30
CA PRO A 578 8.03 -5.16 19.47
C PRO A 578 8.68 -6.53 19.71
N TYR A 579 9.02 -7.26 18.65
CA TYR A 579 9.66 -8.57 18.77
C TYR A 579 11.14 -8.46 19.12
N GLN A 580 11.84 -7.42 18.66
CA GLN A 580 13.22 -7.14 19.13
C GLN A 580 13.29 -6.87 20.64
N ILE A 581 12.20 -6.44 21.27
CA ILE A 581 12.13 -6.25 22.72
C ILE A 581 11.85 -7.57 23.44
N LEU A 582 10.90 -8.36 22.90
CA LEU A 582 10.42 -9.57 23.58
C LEU A 582 11.36 -10.77 23.37
N TYR A 583 11.98 -10.87 22.19
CA TYR A 583 12.77 -12.02 21.79
C TYR A 583 14.06 -12.22 22.59
N PRO A 584 14.87 -11.18 22.93
CA PRO A 584 16.04 -11.34 23.78
C PRO A 584 15.73 -11.97 25.14
N ALA A 585 14.52 -11.76 25.69
CA ALA A 585 14.11 -12.42 26.92
C ALA A 585 14.04 -13.94 26.76
N LEU A 586 13.52 -14.45 25.64
CA LEU A 586 13.51 -15.89 25.31
C LEU A 586 14.93 -16.43 25.04
N GLY A 587 15.72 -15.66 24.27
CA GLY A 587 17.08 -16.02 23.89
C GLY A 587 18.08 -16.16 25.05
N THR A 588 17.78 -15.57 26.22
CA THR A 588 18.58 -15.76 27.44
C THR A 588 18.52 -17.18 28.01
N PHE A 589 17.52 -17.97 27.63
CA PHE A 589 17.29 -19.31 28.17
C PHE A 589 17.65 -20.41 27.18
N VAL A 590 17.44 -20.20 25.86
CA VAL A 590 17.77 -21.15 24.79
C VAL A 590 18.30 -20.40 23.58
N SER A 591 19.39 -20.90 23.02
CA SER A 591 19.91 -20.43 21.74
C SER A 591 19.16 -21.07 20.57
N PRO A 592 18.87 -20.34 19.49
CA PRO A 592 18.32 -20.93 18.28
C PRO A 592 19.29 -21.98 17.71
N PRO A 593 18.77 -23.03 17.04
CA PRO A 593 19.58 -23.95 16.24
C PRO A 593 20.44 -23.20 15.21
N GLU A 594 21.58 -23.79 14.82
CA GLU A 594 22.52 -23.16 13.87
C GLU A 594 21.89 -22.82 12.50
N ASP A 595 20.85 -23.55 12.09
CA ASP A 595 20.13 -23.37 10.84
C ASP A 595 18.93 -22.38 10.93
N VAL A 596 18.67 -21.82 12.12
CA VAL A 596 17.58 -20.86 12.34
C VAL A 596 18.17 -19.48 12.59
N ASP A 597 18.17 -18.65 11.55
CA ASP A 597 18.63 -17.27 11.66
C ASP A 597 17.56 -16.38 12.31
N MET A 598 17.90 -15.83 13.46
CA MET A 598 17.04 -14.96 14.27
C MET A 598 17.67 -13.59 14.50
N THR A 599 18.70 -13.26 13.71
CA THR A 599 19.48 -12.02 13.81
C THR A 599 18.60 -10.77 13.97
N PRO A 600 17.58 -10.50 13.12
CA PRO A 600 16.80 -9.27 13.25
C PRO A 600 15.96 -9.17 14.52
N PHE A 601 15.71 -10.27 15.22
CA PHE A 601 14.98 -10.31 16.48
C PHE A 601 15.92 -10.24 17.70
N ALA A 602 17.14 -10.75 17.56
CA ALA A 602 18.14 -10.80 18.63
C ALA A 602 19.01 -9.54 18.69
N GLU A 603 19.27 -8.92 17.53
CA GLU A 603 20.10 -7.74 17.38
C GLU A 603 19.20 -6.54 17.05
N PRO A 604 18.91 -5.64 18.01
CA PRO A 604 17.96 -4.55 17.80
C PRO A 604 18.50 -3.45 16.88
N ASP A 605 19.81 -3.39 16.70
CA ASP A 605 20.52 -2.33 15.98
C ASP A 605 20.91 -2.83 14.57
N PRO A 606 20.24 -2.37 13.50
CA PRO A 606 20.52 -2.85 12.15
C PRO A 606 21.90 -2.37 11.65
N PRO A 607 22.52 -3.09 10.68
CA PRO A 607 23.85 -2.74 10.16
C PRO A 607 23.97 -1.33 9.56
N LEU A 608 22.88 -0.86 8.94
CA LEU A 608 22.64 0.54 8.63
C LEU A 608 21.48 1.03 9.49
N ALA A 609 21.72 2.07 10.26
CA ALA A 609 20.67 2.78 10.94
C ALA A 609 19.78 3.49 9.90
N GLY A 610 18.48 3.49 10.14
CA GLY A 610 17.50 4.00 9.20
C GLY A 610 16.27 4.51 9.92
N THR A 611 15.10 4.30 9.33
CA THR A 611 13.86 4.49 10.08
C THR A 611 13.79 3.46 11.22
N PRO A 612 13.12 3.79 12.36
CA PRO A 612 13.00 2.86 13.46
C PRO A 612 12.23 1.60 13.02
N THR A 613 12.57 0.46 13.63
CA THR A 613 12.11 -0.87 13.21
C THR A 613 10.61 -1.14 13.49
N ASP A 614 9.90 -0.22 14.14
CA ASP A 614 8.44 -0.21 14.26
C ASP A 614 7.75 0.20 12.95
N THR A 615 8.46 0.92 12.09
CA THR A 615 8.03 1.27 10.73
C THR A 615 8.29 0.15 9.71
N TRP A 616 9.02 -0.90 10.09
CA TRP A 616 9.34 -2.02 9.21
C TRP A 616 8.26 -3.06 9.37
N ARG A 617 7.39 -3.19 8.37
CA ARG A 617 6.14 -3.93 8.47
C ARG A 617 6.06 -5.06 7.48
N ILE A 618 5.30 -6.09 7.85
CA ILE A 618 5.05 -7.30 7.06
C ILE A 618 3.56 -7.62 7.06
N ASN A 619 3.08 -8.10 5.91
CA ASN A 619 1.83 -8.81 5.78
C ASN A 619 2.02 -10.27 6.24
N SER A 620 1.61 -10.61 7.46
CA SER A 620 2.02 -11.89 8.05
C SER A 620 1.14 -13.08 7.67
N ALA A 621 -0.07 -12.82 7.16
CA ALA A 621 -0.97 -13.88 6.74
C ALA A 621 -1.77 -13.51 5.48
N ASN A 622 -2.18 -14.56 4.79
CA ASN A 622 -3.02 -14.49 3.60
C ASN A 622 -4.45 -14.90 3.98
N ILE A 623 -5.45 -14.19 3.44
CA ILE A 623 -6.87 -14.56 3.60
C ILE A 623 -7.28 -15.50 2.45
N TYR A 624 -8.10 -16.51 2.76
CA TYR A 624 -8.62 -17.50 1.83
C TYR A 624 -10.16 -17.48 1.81
N LEU A 625 -10.73 -17.99 0.71
CA LEU A 625 -12.18 -18.16 0.59
C LEU A 625 -12.61 -19.46 1.26
N ASP A 626 -13.80 -19.49 1.84
CA ASP A 626 -14.36 -20.66 2.52
C ASP A 626 -14.49 -21.89 1.61
N ASP A 627 -14.76 -21.67 0.33
CA ASP A 627 -14.88 -22.72 -0.67
C ASP A 627 -13.56 -23.04 -1.39
N ASP A 628 -12.45 -22.37 -1.04
CA ASP A 628 -11.13 -22.57 -1.63
C ASP A 628 -9.97 -22.31 -0.66
N LEU A 629 -10.02 -22.98 0.50
CA LEU A 629 -9.04 -22.85 1.61
C LEU A 629 -7.63 -23.36 1.27
N ASP A 630 -7.51 -24.21 0.26
CA ASP A 630 -6.24 -24.75 -0.26
C ASP A 630 -5.82 -24.11 -1.59
N GLY A 631 -6.58 -23.10 -2.06
CA GLY A 631 -6.38 -22.46 -3.35
C GLY A 631 -5.58 -21.18 -3.29
N THR A 632 -5.90 -20.27 -4.20
CA THR A 632 -5.25 -18.97 -4.31
C THR A 632 -5.77 -18.03 -3.21
N PRO A 633 -4.90 -17.36 -2.43
CA PRO A 633 -5.38 -16.37 -1.48
C PRO A 633 -6.06 -15.19 -2.17
N VAL A 634 -6.99 -14.53 -1.48
CA VAL A 634 -7.74 -13.40 -2.03
C VAL A 634 -6.84 -12.26 -2.53
N GLN A 635 -5.65 -12.11 -1.94
CA GLN A 635 -4.61 -11.17 -2.37
C GLN A 635 -4.34 -11.27 -3.88
N PHE A 636 -4.33 -12.47 -4.45
CA PHE A 636 -3.97 -12.71 -5.85
C PHE A 636 -5.17 -12.97 -6.76
N ARG A 637 -6.40 -12.73 -6.28
CA ARG A 637 -7.63 -12.91 -7.06
C ARG A 637 -8.13 -11.60 -7.63
N TYR A 638 -8.55 -11.65 -8.88
CA TYR A 638 -9.20 -10.53 -9.53
C TYR A 638 -10.69 -10.48 -9.21
N GLU A 639 -11.15 -9.40 -8.59
CA GLU A 639 -12.55 -9.18 -8.20
C GLU A 639 -13.07 -7.83 -8.70
N ALA A 640 -13.64 -7.81 -9.92
CA ALA A 640 -14.21 -6.60 -10.51
C ALA A 640 -15.40 -6.05 -9.69
N ALA A 641 -15.56 -4.73 -9.68
CA ALA A 641 -16.82 -4.09 -9.29
C ALA A 641 -17.92 -4.37 -10.34
N ASN A 642 -19.19 -4.18 -9.96
CA ASN A 642 -20.34 -4.38 -10.87
C ASN A 642 -20.46 -3.27 -11.92
N CYS A 643 -19.88 -2.11 -11.63
CA CYS A 643 -19.91 -0.93 -12.47
C CYS A 643 -18.69 -0.05 -12.22
N LYS A 644 -18.14 0.55 -13.28
CA LYS A 644 -17.15 1.61 -13.22
C LYS A 644 -17.80 2.91 -13.68
N LEU A 645 -17.54 4.00 -12.97
CA LEU A 645 -17.89 5.37 -13.35
C LEU A 645 -16.65 6.25 -13.29
N TYR A 646 -16.51 7.18 -14.22
CA TYR A 646 -15.51 8.24 -14.14
C TYR A 646 -16.03 9.44 -13.34
N TYR A 647 -15.12 10.20 -12.73
CA TYR A 647 -15.48 11.49 -12.15
C TYR A 647 -15.92 12.48 -13.24
N THR A 648 -16.90 13.31 -12.92
CA THR A 648 -17.35 14.45 -13.71
C THR A 648 -16.96 15.74 -13.00
N TRP A 649 -17.16 16.89 -13.64
CA TRP A 649 -16.92 18.19 -12.99
C TRP A 649 -17.65 18.33 -11.65
N ASP A 650 -18.88 17.83 -11.57
CA ASP A 650 -19.72 17.91 -10.38
C ASP A 650 -19.33 16.83 -9.35
N THR A 651 -19.12 15.59 -9.79
CA THR A 651 -18.86 14.48 -8.86
C THR A 651 -17.45 14.43 -8.31
N LEU A 652 -16.49 15.18 -8.87
CA LEU A 652 -15.11 15.23 -8.37
C LEU A 652 -15.00 15.76 -6.94
N THR A 653 -15.80 16.79 -6.62
CA THR A 653 -15.73 17.51 -5.34
C THR A 653 -17.06 17.63 -4.60
N ASN A 654 -18.18 17.19 -5.19
CA ASN A 654 -19.48 17.18 -4.53
C ASN A 654 -19.95 15.73 -4.29
N MET A 655 -19.87 15.29 -3.02
CA MET A 655 -20.22 13.91 -2.66
C MET A 655 -21.71 13.63 -2.80
N THR A 656 -22.59 14.61 -2.59
CA THR A 656 -24.04 14.44 -2.84
C THR A 656 -24.31 14.14 -4.31
N SER A 657 -23.66 14.86 -5.22
CA SER A 657 -23.76 14.60 -6.66
C SER A 657 -23.20 13.22 -7.04
N LEU A 658 -22.09 12.82 -6.41
CA LEU A 658 -21.50 11.49 -6.61
C LEU A 658 -22.45 10.38 -6.16
N TRP A 659 -23.00 10.47 -4.95
CA TRP A 659 -23.95 9.48 -4.44
C TRP A 659 -25.25 9.45 -5.24
N ALA A 660 -25.71 10.58 -5.78
CA ALA A 660 -26.84 10.61 -6.71
C ALA A 660 -26.53 9.84 -8.01
N ALA A 661 -25.32 9.95 -8.56
CA ALA A 661 -24.91 9.16 -9.73
C ALA A 661 -24.82 7.65 -9.42
N VAL A 662 -24.29 7.28 -8.26
CA VAL A 662 -24.27 5.89 -7.78
C VAL A 662 -25.69 5.33 -7.62
N ALA A 663 -26.58 6.12 -7.01
CA ALA A 663 -27.99 5.77 -6.84
C ALA A 663 -28.71 5.58 -8.19
N ASP A 664 -28.40 6.43 -9.18
CA ASP A 664 -28.98 6.36 -10.52
C ASP A 664 -28.62 5.04 -11.22
N VAL A 665 -27.35 4.63 -11.13
CA VAL A 665 -26.89 3.35 -11.68
C VAL A 665 -27.56 2.16 -10.98
N LYS A 666 -27.64 2.16 -9.64
CA LYS A 666 -28.20 1.03 -8.88
C LYS A 666 -29.71 0.88 -9.07
N TRP A 667 -30.45 1.99 -9.04
CA TRP A 667 -31.91 1.94 -8.90
C TRP A 667 -32.69 2.52 -10.08
N ASN A 668 -32.08 3.31 -10.96
CA ASN A 668 -32.80 4.05 -12.01
C ASN A 668 -32.33 3.73 -13.44
N GLY A 669 -31.45 2.76 -13.62
CA GLY A 669 -30.98 2.33 -14.95
C GLY A 669 -29.90 3.23 -15.55
N GLY A 670 -29.16 3.97 -14.71
CA GLY A 670 -27.94 4.66 -15.09
C GLY A 670 -26.92 3.71 -15.74
N LYS A 671 -26.07 4.26 -16.60
CA LYS A 671 -25.11 3.49 -17.38
C LYS A 671 -23.75 3.43 -16.69
N CYS A 672 -23.04 2.35 -16.94
CA CYS A 672 -21.66 2.12 -16.58
C CYS A 672 -20.75 2.38 -17.78
N VAL A 673 -19.44 2.54 -17.52
CA VAL A 673 -18.42 2.54 -18.56
C VAL A 673 -18.55 1.27 -19.41
N SER A 674 -18.35 1.39 -20.72
CA SER A 674 -18.53 0.25 -21.62
C SER A 674 -17.59 -0.90 -21.25
N GLY A 675 -18.13 -2.12 -21.19
CA GLY A 675 -17.38 -3.32 -20.80
C GLY A 675 -17.10 -3.45 -19.30
N SER A 676 -17.51 -2.51 -18.46
CA SER A 676 -17.32 -2.58 -17.00
C SER A 676 -18.46 -3.26 -16.25
N THR A 677 -19.40 -3.89 -16.96
CA THR A 677 -20.58 -4.53 -16.37
C THR A 677 -21.03 -5.70 -17.24
N THR A 678 -21.89 -6.56 -16.70
CA THR A 678 -22.30 -7.82 -17.34
C THR A 678 -23.52 -7.68 -18.25
N ASN A 679 -24.29 -6.58 -18.16
CA ASN A 679 -25.43 -6.35 -19.05
C ASN A 679 -24.97 -5.71 -20.38
N ASP A 680 -25.50 -6.21 -21.50
CA ASP A 680 -25.17 -5.77 -22.86
C ASP A 680 -25.51 -4.28 -23.14
N ASP A 681 -26.47 -3.72 -22.41
CA ASP A 681 -26.91 -2.33 -22.57
C ASP A 681 -26.14 -1.35 -21.68
N ASN A 682 -25.06 -1.81 -21.04
CA ASN A 682 -24.22 -1.09 -20.08
C ASN A 682 -24.97 -0.61 -18.81
N THR A 683 -26.13 -1.16 -18.46
CA THR A 683 -26.66 -1.00 -17.09
C THR A 683 -25.93 -1.92 -16.12
N MET A 684 -25.99 -1.60 -14.83
CA MET A 684 -25.38 -2.46 -13.81
C MET A 684 -26.02 -3.85 -13.77
N GLY A 685 -25.21 -4.88 -14.01
CA GLY A 685 -25.61 -6.28 -13.83
C GLY A 685 -25.50 -6.79 -12.39
N SER A 686 -26.22 -7.86 -12.08
CA SER A 686 -26.21 -8.51 -10.76
C SER A 686 -24.94 -9.31 -10.48
N SER A 687 -24.20 -9.71 -11.52
CA SER A 687 -22.90 -10.35 -11.42
C SER A 687 -21.78 -9.42 -11.90
N THR A 688 -20.55 -9.72 -11.51
CA THR A 688 -19.35 -8.97 -11.88
C THR A 688 -18.75 -9.49 -13.18
N PRO A 689 -18.09 -8.64 -13.97
CA PRO A 689 -17.24 -9.10 -15.08
C PRO A 689 -16.10 -9.99 -14.58
N GLY A 690 -15.77 -11.04 -15.32
CA GLY A 690 -14.60 -11.87 -15.04
C GLY A 690 -13.28 -11.19 -15.44
N TYR A 691 -12.17 -11.82 -15.06
CA TYR A 691 -10.82 -11.41 -15.48
C TYR A 691 -10.69 -11.25 -17.01
N SER A 692 -9.91 -10.26 -17.43
CA SER A 692 -9.48 -10.12 -18.82
C SER A 692 -8.10 -9.49 -18.93
N ALA A 693 -7.34 -9.83 -19.98
CA ALA A 693 -6.02 -9.24 -20.21
C ALA A 693 -6.05 -7.70 -20.36
N LYS A 694 -7.22 -7.07 -20.59
CA LYS A 694 -7.35 -5.61 -20.69
C LYS A 694 -7.09 -4.89 -19.36
N VAL A 695 -7.33 -5.56 -18.23
CA VAL A 695 -7.18 -4.95 -16.90
C VAL A 695 -5.76 -5.07 -16.36
N VAL A 696 -4.91 -5.86 -16.99
CA VAL A 696 -3.48 -5.98 -16.66
C VAL A 696 -2.76 -4.64 -16.93
N SER A 697 -1.76 -4.31 -16.12
CA SER A 697 -0.92 -3.14 -16.40
C SER A 697 -0.08 -3.37 -17.67
N ASN A 698 -0.14 -2.42 -18.61
CA ASN A 698 0.77 -2.39 -19.75
C ASN A 698 2.11 -1.69 -19.43
N PHE A 699 2.21 -1.07 -18.26
CA PHE A 699 3.40 -0.39 -17.77
C PHE A 699 4.11 -1.27 -16.75
N LYS A 700 5.43 -1.18 -16.72
CA LYS A 700 6.31 -1.97 -15.84
C LYS A 700 7.26 -1.04 -15.12
N TRP A 701 7.67 -1.44 -13.92
CA TRP A 701 8.73 -0.78 -13.20
C TRP A 701 10.04 -0.92 -13.97
N ALA A 702 11.00 -0.05 -13.67
CA ALA A 702 12.34 -0.18 -14.21
C ALA A 702 12.92 -1.56 -13.88
N ALA A 703 13.57 -2.18 -14.88
CA ALA A 703 14.18 -3.49 -14.70
C ALA A 703 15.26 -3.45 -13.61
N GLY A 704 15.33 -4.47 -12.77
CA GLY A 704 16.26 -4.54 -11.65
C GLY A 704 16.11 -5.81 -10.81
N PRO A 705 16.68 -5.84 -9.60
CA PRO A 705 16.66 -7.00 -8.71
C PRO A 705 15.27 -7.61 -8.52
N GLY A 706 15.21 -8.94 -8.52
CA GLY A 706 13.98 -9.69 -8.24
C GLY A 706 12.99 -9.76 -9.41
N ASP A 707 13.29 -9.17 -10.56
CA ASP A 707 12.46 -9.36 -11.75
C ASP A 707 12.51 -10.81 -12.22
N VAL A 708 11.34 -11.42 -12.36
CA VAL A 708 11.20 -12.76 -12.91
C VAL A 708 11.23 -12.70 -14.44
N ILE A 709 11.92 -13.65 -15.08
CA ILE A 709 11.88 -13.78 -16.54
C ILE A 709 10.46 -14.20 -16.90
N GLU A 710 9.70 -13.31 -17.55
CA GLU A 710 8.38 -13.67 -18.06
C GLU A 710 8.51 -14.86 -19.02
N GLY A 711 8.11 -16.04 -18.54
CA GLY A 711 7.65 -17.11 -19.43
C GLY A 711 6.49 -16.54 -20.25
N ALA A 712 6.43 -16.88 -21.54
CA ALA A 712 5.38 -16.38 -22.42
C ALA A 712 4.00 -16.62 -21.79
N ARG A 713 3.35 -15.54 -21.32
CA ARG A 713 1.91 -15.57 -20.99
C ARG A 713 1.22 -16.16 -22.20
N SER A 714 0.47 -17.24 -22.01
CA SER A 714 0.00 -18.07 -23.11
C SER A 714 -0.96 -17.30 -24.00
N ASP A 715 -0.42 -16.68 -25.05
CA ASP A 715 -1.12 -16.49 -26.31
C ASP A 715 -1.52 -17.88 -26.79
N ASN A 716 -2.81 -18.18 -26.64
CA ASN A 716 -3.37 -19.48 -26.97
C ASN A 716 -3.29 -19.69 -28.49
N GLY A 717 -2.21 -20.34 -28.93
CA GLY A 717 -1.86 -20.59 -30.32
C GLY A 717 -1.12 -21.91 -30.52
N GLY A 718 -1.76 -23.02 -30.16
CA GLY A 718 -1.55 -24.42 -30.54
C GLY A 718 -0.20 -24.93 -31.09
N GLY A 719 0.33 -25.99 -30.45
CA GLY A 719 1.27 -26.92 -31.07
C GLY A 719 1.97 -27.85 -30.08
N GLY A 720 1.48 -29.08 -29.92
CA GLY A 720 1.99 -30.06 -28.94
C GLY A 720 3.33 -30.72 -29.29
N GLY A 721 3.99 -31.26 -28.27
CA GLY A 721 5.20 -32.08 -28.39
C GLY A 721 5.59 -32.71 -27.05
N ASN A 722 5.45 -34.03 -26.99
CA ASN A 722 5.54 -34.93 -25.85
C ASN A 722 7.00 -35.17 -25.36
N GLY A 723 7.22 -35.46 -24.07
CA GLY A 723 8.55 -35.85 -23.56
C GLY A 723 8.60 -36.25 -22.07
N THR A 724 8.27 -37.51 -21.79
CA THR A 724 8.36 -38.21 -20.50
C THR A 724 9.78 -38.51 -20.04
N GLY A 725 10.05 -38.46 -18.73
CA GLY A 725 11.23 -39.07 -18.09
C GLY A 725 11.09 -39.16 -16.56
N ASN A 726 11.21 -40.37 -16.03
CA ASN A 726 10.83 -40.82 -14.68
C ASN A 726 12.05 -41.27 -13.84
N ASN A 727 11.84 -41.44 -12.53
CA ASN A 727 12.68 -42.07 -11.47
C ASN A 727 13.87 -41.26 -10.91
N GLY A 728 14.16 -41.25 -9.60
CA GLY A 728 13.54 -41.93 -8.45
C GLY A 728 14.55 -42.17 -7.31
N GLY A 729 14.06 -42.13 -6.07
CA GLY A 729 14.49 -43.01 -4.96
C GLY A 729 15.53 -42.49 -3.93
N GLY A 730 15.17 -42.60 -2.64
CA GLY A 730 16.15 -42.85 -1.56
C GLY A 730 15.84 -42.21 -0.20
N GLU A 731 15.10 -42.93 0.64
CA GLU A 731 14.84 -42.71 2.08
C GLU A 731 16.10 -42.90 2.95
N ASP A 732 16.19 -42.25 4.12
CA ASP A 732 16.16 -42.96 5.42
C ASP A 732 16.38 -42.04 6.66
N GLU A 733 15.65 -42.43 7.71
CA GLU A 733 15.36 -41.84 9.02
C GLU A 733 16.49 -41.92 10.08
N ASN A 734 16.48 -41.05 11.12
CA ASN A 734 16.14 -41.42 12.52
C ASN A 734 16.65 -40.46 13.64
N ALA A 735 15.67 -40.01 14.45
CA ALA A 735 15.56 -40.10 15.92
C ALA A 735 16.54 -39.37 16.89
N ALA A 736 15.97 -38.36 17.55
CA ALA A 736 15.69 -38.22 18.99
C ALA A 736 16.82 -38.22 20.05
N GLY A 737 16.78 -37.20 20.91
CA GLY A 737 17.48 -37.16 22.21
C GLY A 737 16.96 -36.05 23.13
N SER A 738 16.06 -36.42 24.06
CA SER A 738 15.47 -35.61 25.14
C SER A 738 16.49 -35.18 26.21
N LEU A 739 16.28 -34.01 26.84
CA LEU A 739 16.60 -33.79 28.26
C LEU A 739 15.74 -32.67 28.87
N ARG A 740 15.03 -33.05 29.95
CA ARG A 740 14.24 -32.19 30.85
C ARG A 740 15.12 -31.39 31.82
N GLY A 741 14.64 -30.21 32.25
CA GLY A 741 14.84 -29.76 33.63
C GLY A 741 14.60 -28.28 33.93
N GLY A 742 13.47 -27.99 34.58
CA GLY A 742 13.42 -27.02 35.69
C GLY A 742 12.92 -25.60 35.39
N GLY A 743 11.61 -25.40 35.51
CA GLY A 743 10.98 -24.08 35.51
C GLY A 743 10.99 -23.39 36.88
N GLY A 744 10.67 -22.09 36.83
CA GLY A 744 10.11 -21.35 37.95
C GLY A 744 10.73 -19.99 38.22
N LEU A 745 10.49 -18.98 37.35
CA LEU A 745 10.56 -17.53 37.69
C LEU A 745 10.15 -16.61 36.50
N LEU A 746 9.05 -16.89 35.78
CA LEU A 746 8.69 -16.11 34.56
C LEU A 746 7.37 -15.30 34.60
N SER A 747 6.49 -15.46 35.59
CA SER A 747 5.16 -14.80 35.56
C SER A 747 5.14 -13.29 35.89
N PHE A 748 6.27 -12.68 36.28
CA PHE A 748 6.26 -11.27 36.73
C PHE A 748 6.90 -10.26 35.75
N LEU A 749 7.65 -10.71 34.74
CA LEU A 749 8.31 -9.81 33.76
C LEU A 749 7.54 -9.71 32.42
N MET A 750 6.72 -10.70 32.07
CA MET A 750 5.97 -10.74 30.81
C MET A 750 4.71 -9.84 30.79
N PHE A 751 4.15 -9.49 31.96
CA PHE A 751 2.95 -8.65 32.05
C PHE A 751 3.22 -7.18 31.64
N ALA A 752 4.49 -6.75 31.63
CA ALA A 752 4.87 -5.40 31.21
C ALA A 752 5.09 -5.26 29.69
N VAL A 753 5.15 -6.36 28.93
CA VAL A 753 5.54 -6.34 27.50
C VAL A 753 4.33 -6.49 26.55
N VAL A 754 3.20 -7.00 27.03
CA VAL A 754 1.91 -6.96 26.31
C VAL A 754 1.49 -5.52 25.97
N LEU A 755 1.99 -4.52 26.71
CA LEU A 755 1.78 -3.08 26.51
C LEU A 755 2.35 -2.51 25.19
N ALA A 756 3.32 -3.18 24.54
CA ALA A 756 3.99 -2.65 23.34
C ALA A 756 3.35 -3.09 22.02
N PHE A 757 2.33 -3.95 22.07
CA PHE A 757 1.73 -4.59 20.90
C PHE A 757 0.41 -3.98 20.44
N ILE A 758 -0.07 -2.95 21.15
CA ILE A 758 -1.37 -2.31 20.92
C ILE A 758 -1.22 -0.83 20.56
N MET A 759 -0.02 -0.43 20.11
CA MET A 759 0.29 0.89 19.54
C MET A 759 0.79 0.74 18.11
#